data_AF-A0A938N9U5-F1
#
_entry.id   AF-A0A938N9U5-F1
#
_cell.length_a   1.000
_cell.length_b   1.000
_cell.length_c   1.000
_cell.angle_alpha   90.00
_cell.angle_beta   90.00
_cell.angle_gamma   90.00
#
_symmetry.space_group_name_H-M   'P 1'
#
loop_
_entity.id
_entity.type
_entity.pdbx_description
1 polymer ?
#
loop_
_entity_poly.entity_id
_entity_poly.type
_entity_poly.pdbx_seq_one_letter_code
_entity_poly.pdbx_strand_id
1 'polypeptide(L)'
;MIQTLSRAAWSIVSLGLPRALRRPLSRAAWSIVLALLFVPSVMPVSAQSQFPKALISTEFEAILPRVGLPDAQRVSAMAEYDRYQRATSELRSGSIERYLKDHPDNLTAFSMDDEPRSAEEVRNQVRAYRGLLAQWDTLENALVDSLAALGADGTKLDRVRRSLELRRIEQTTADNFMIRSGTQADLWEIAGRSSKDLDPSLVKTIEDRIAAREAEYVDAVRAIRTAAIEQPERLADLRAKAVANHPRPSAETLQQQMEEAQKQGAEFDPDEWSHGFDGHLQAIAAAFQQSREPIRAARTRAMRLGASILSEAFQGIPQPHGAVAWLAFVRASGPGAFGVDDGGAIRFVESIAAKTPLTADQDQAVAAAFAAWQTAVLGALSDQEPMQFLGGDSKNIQDGLRKRTEASQARTATLKTGVRAAFGLPPETEAIAQDEPDGATDDAGGDGGTPVGVTVAIGLATTDESGDSDGVIVSGGAVALDMSGEHLDGLLLGGDGDAMLGMDAGRTIQPYSKQELQTLLELCEPVESVKPVVTQLHADYLEVAKAVQEQFDAAPSAQMSFGPQGATAPTKEDITARYEAVRAALGAMERADADLFADLSAVIDEACVRQQAQFRARSLARAGVSGAGSSMAFGMTPSHPSGPFVDPESVIRAARVDGAIDAEAATTLREHVATQGHDPILAALKNQFQVTMSNGRELALLESDLFKPAVAGDAGASMTIDESVGKRMHEASEAMNQARNEASTRARQVLDALPALLKESQRPGFQRAADVVRYPETFRDPTDMEPMFTKALALQGLDTAVTAAITTQRTDYRAAYATMRQQLVEVRPKAVMPSFNGGEPGSIEDYQARVRASQAAQRQLERLKTDRDELNRRTMRQLQSTLGEERAKAIGELPAQRKARGLSLPGLGGGLQITVP
;
A
#
# COMPACT_ATOMS: atom_id res chain seq x y z
N MET A 1 19.78 22.66 -0.61
CA MET A 1 19.50 23.65 0.48
C MET A 1 19.92 23.16 1.87
N ILE A 2 19.44 22.01 2.37
CA ILE A 2 19.86 21.50 3.69
C ILE A 2 21.37 21.19 3.67
N GLN A 3 21.93 20.58 2.61
CA GLN A 3 23.39 20.43 2.47
C GLN A 3 24.17 21.75 2.41
N THR A 4 23.66 22.77 1.74
CA THR A 4 24.32 24.09 1.61
C THR A 4 24.27 24.86 2.94
N LEU A 5 23.15 24.76 3.66
CA LEU A 5 22.99 25.28 5.03
C LEU A 5 23.82 24.49 6.04
N SER A 6 23.97 23.19 5.85
CA SER A 6 24.79 22.32 6.71
C SER A 6 26.27 22.54 6.46
N ARG A 7 26.74 22.67 5.22
CA ARG A 7 28.13 23.03 4.91
C ARG A 7 28.47 24.46 5.34
N ALA A 8 27.53 25.41 5.24
CA ALA A 8 27.69 26.76 5.77
C ALA A 8 27.72 26.73 7.32
N ALA A 9 26.78 26.05 7.97
CA ALA A 9 26.75 25.88 9.42
C ALA A 9 27.98 25.13 9.96
N TRP A 10 28.49 24.13 9.24
CA TRP A 10 29.66 23.34 9.62
C TRP A 10 30.97 24.10 9.37
N SER A 11 31.07 24.91 8.32
CA SER A 11 32.17 25.86 8.12
C SER A 11 32.18 26.94 9.20
N ILE A 12 31.00 27.41 9.63
CA ILE A 12 30.80 28.36 10.74
C ILE A 12 31.11 27.71 12.10
N VAL A 13 30.77 26.44 12.32
CA VAL A 13 31.06 25.72 13.58
C VAL A 13 32.52 25.31 13.71
N SER A 14 33.19 24.94 12.59
CA SER A 14 34.61 24.57 12.55
C SER A 14 35.58 25.76 12.61
N LEU A 15 35.11 26.98 12.33
CA LEU A 15 35.89 28.23 12.45
C LEU A 15 36.01 28.78 13.90
N GLY A 16 35.52 28.06 14.91
CA GLY A 16 35.73 28.43 16.31
C GLY A 16 34.89 29.62 16.78
N LEU A 17 33.65 29.77 16.28
CA LEU A 17 32.77 30.86 16.68
C LEU A 17 32.25 30.75 18.14
N PRO A 18 32.10 31.87 18.86
CA PRO A 18 31.67 31.91 20.25
C PRO A 18 30.25 31.37 20.48
N ARG A 19 30.03 30.78 21.67
CA ARG A 19 28.76 30.13 22.10
C ARG A 19 27.50 30.99 21.91
N ALA A 20 27.63 32.31 21.88
CA ALA A 20 26.52 33.25 21.69
C ALA A 20 25.82 33.08 20.32
N LEU A 21 26.57 32.69 19.28
CA LEU A 21 26.07 32.57 17.90
C LEU A 21 25.35 31.25 17.61
N ARG A 22 25.55 30.20 18.44
CA ARG A 22 24.99 28.85 18.20
C ARG A 22 23.48 28.74 18.46
N ARG A 23 22.97 29.45 19.47
CA ARG A 23 21.54 29.40 19.86
C ARG A 23 20.59 30.04 18.84
N PRO A 24 20.84 31.26 18.32
CA PRO A 24 19.92 31.87 17.34
C PRO A 24 19.90 31.13 16.00
N LEU A 25 21.07 30.67 15.51
CA LEU A 25 21.16 29.85 14.30
C LEU A 25 20.38 28.54 14.41
N SER A 26 20.38 27.91 15.60
CA SER A 26 19.54 26.73 15.85
C SER A 26 18.04 27.06 15.79
N ARG A 27 17.59 28.17 16.38
CA ARG A 27 16.18 28.57 16.38
C ARG A 27 15.63 28.91 14.99
N ALA A 28 16.42 29.59 14.17
CA ALA A 28 16.07 29.85 12.77
C ALA A 28 15.95 28.53 11.98
N ALA A 29 16.95 27.64 12.09
CA ALA A 29 16.91 26.31 11.47
C ALA A 29 15.66 25.50 11.88
N TRP A 30 15.25 25.58 13.15
CA TRP A 30 14.07 24.91 13.67
C TRP A 30 12.75 25.50 13.15
N SER A 31 12.64 26.82 13.03
CA SER A 31 11.45 27.50 12.48
C SER A 31 11.24 27.14 11.00
N ILE A 32 12.33 26.95 10.26
CA ILE A 32 12.37 26.51 8.87
C ILE A 32 11.90 25.06 8.72
N VAL A 33 12.38 24.17 9.59
CA VAL A 33 11.96 22.75 9.62
C VAL A 33 10.47 22.63 9.96
N LEU A 34 9.97 23.39 10.93
CA LEU A 34 8.53 23.42 11.28
C LEU A 34 7.66 23.96 10.13
N ALA A 35 8.06 25.04 9.46
CA ALA A 35 7.30 25.57 8.32
C ALA A 35 7.23 24.58 7.14
N LEU A 36 8.23 23.71 6.98
CA LEU A 36 8.30 22.69 5.93
C LEU A 36 7.53 21.40 6.29
N LEU A 37 7.46 21.02 7.57
CA LEU A 37 6.75 19.82 8.04
C LEU A 37 5.21 19.96 8.03
N PHE A 38 4.67 21.19 8.12
CA PHE A 38 3.21 21.44 8.16
C PHE A 38 2.58 21.76 6.78
N VAL A 39 3.37 21.74 5.71
CA VAL A 39 2.83 21.76 4.34
C VAL A 39 2.33 20.35 4.03
N PRO A 40 1.02 20.11 3.78
CA PRO A 40 0.56 18.79 3.35
C PRO A 40 1.35 18.40 2.10
N SER A 41 2.13 17.34 2.28
CA SER A 41 2.94 16.66 1.28
C SER A 41 1.99 16.11 0.23
N VAL A 42 1.76 16.92 -0.80
CA VAL A 42 1.58 16.33 -2.13
C VAL A 42 2.96 15.75 -2.43
N MET A 43 3.20 14.51 -1.99
CA MET A 43 4.35 13.73 -2.39
C MET A 43 4.51 13.90 -3.91
N PRO A 44 5.74 13.96 -4.43
CA PRO A 44 5.96 13.95 -5.86
C PRO A 44 5.30 12.71 -6.44
N VAL A 45 4.15 12.95 -7.05
CA VAL A 45 3.33 11.97 -7.77
C VAL A 45 4.27 11.23 -8.68
N SER A 46 4.52 9.93 -8.44
CA SER A 46 5.34 9.12 -9.32
C SER A 46 4.95 9.46 -10.76
N ALA A 47 5.91 9.63 -11.68
CA ALA A 47 5.60 10.21 -12.98
C ALA A 47 4.59 9.34 -13.78
N GLN A 48 4.36 8.09 -13.33
CA GLN A 48 3.27 7.21 -13.74
C GLN A 48 1.87 7.72 -13.39
N SER A 49 1.65 8.21 -12.17
CA SER A 49 0.35 8.74 -11.71
C SER A 49 0.06 10.16 -12.22
N GLN A 50 0.88 10.69 -13.11
CA GLN A 50 0.58 11.97 -13.77
C GLN A 50 -0.24 11.76 -15.05
N PHE A 51 -0.06 10.64 -15.77
CA PHE A 51 -0.84 10.35 -16.98
C PHE A 51 -2.02 9.41 -16.69
N PRO A 52 -3.17 9.56 -17.37
CA PRO A 52 -4.28 8.64 -17.21
C PRO A 52 -3.90 7.19 -17.59
N LYS A 53 -4.56 6.21 -16.96
CA LYS A 53 -4.50 4.80 -17.37
C LYS A 53 -5.49 4.58 -18.52
N ALA A 54 -5.07 3.82 -19.54
CA ALA A 54 -5.96 3.43 -20.64
C ALA A 54 -7.21 2.74 -20.09
N LEU A 55 -8.35 2.94 -20.75
CA LEU A 55 -9.56 2.16 -20.43
C LEU A 55 -9.27 0.69 -20.63
N ILE A 56 -9.45 -0.15 -19.62
CA ILE A 56 -9.34 -1.61 -19.82
C ILE A 56 -10.63 -2.15 -20.45
N SER A 57 -10.55 -3.32 -21.07
CA SER A 57 -11.67 -3.79 -21.89
C SER A 57 -12.95 -4.01 -21.09
N THR A 58 -12.83 -4.41 -19.83
CA THR A 58 -13.97 -4.58 -18.92
C THR A 58 -14.64 -3.25 -18.59
N GLU A 59 -13.86 -2.17 -18.47
CA GLU A 59 -14.41 -0.82 -18.26
C GLU A 59 -15.15 -0.35 -19.51
N PHE A 60 -14.58 -0.59 -20.69
CA PHE A 60 -15.22 -0.26 -21.96
C PHE A 60 -16.48 -1.10 -22.21
N GLU A 61 -16.44 -2.40 -21.98
CA GLU A 61 -17.62 -3.27 -22.13
C GLU A 61 -18.75 -2.89 -21.16
N ALA A 62 -18.43 -2.42 -19.96
CA ALA A 62 -19.42 -1.89 -19.02
C ALA A 62 -20.06 -0.57 -19.49
N ILE A 63 -19.42 0.18 -20.40
CA ILE A 63 -19.95 1.39 -21.01
C ILE A 63 -20.99 1.07 -22.08
N LEU A 64 -20.83 -0.04 -22.84
CA LEU A 64 -21.67 -0.32 -24.02
C LEU A 64 -23.18 -0.40 -23.70
N PRO A 65 -23.63 -1.13 -22.66
CA PRO A 65 -25.04 -1.14 -22.29
C PRO A 65 -25.53 0.21 -21.78
N ARG A 66 -24.66 0.97 -21.09
CA ARG A 66 -25.00 2.29 -20.53
C ARG A 66 -25.32 3.30 -21.63
N VAL A 67 -24.62 3.22 -22.77
CA VAL A 67 -24.88 4.07 -23.94
C VAL A 67 -26.01 3.55 -24.84
N GLY A 68 -26.66 2.44 -24.45
CA GLY A 68 -27.74 1.84 -25.22
C GLY A 68 -27.29 1.18 -26.52
N LEU A 69 -26.01 0.77 -26.60
CA LEU A 69 -25.51 0.12 -27.80
C LEU A 69 -26.13 -1.29 -27.93
N PRO A 70 -26.76 -1.64 -29.07
CA PRO A 70 -27.29 -2.98 -29.28
C PRO A 70 -26.18 -4.05 -29.28
N ASP A 71 -26.49 -5.25 -28.77
CA ASP A 71 -25.52 -6.36 -28.73
C ASP A 71 -24.95 -6.70 -30.12
N ALA A 72 -25.76 -6.54 -31.18
CA ALA A 72 -25.32 -6.74 -32.56
C ALA A 72 -24.15 -5.83 -32.99
N GLN A 73 -24.00 -4.66 -32.35
CA GLN A 73 -22.94 -3.69 -32.63
C GLN A 73 -21.75 -3.81 -31.66
N ARG A 74 -21.83 -4.71 -30.66
CA ARG A 74 -20.77 -4.92 -29.67
C ARG A 74 -19.45 -5.33 -30.32
N VAL A 75 -19.49 -6.19 -31.34
CA VAL A 75 -18.28 -6.62 -32.08
C VAL A 75 -17.60 -5.42 -32.75
N SER A 76 -18.38 -4.55 -33.42
CA SER A 76 -17.87 -3.33 -34.04
C SER A 76 -17.28 -2.36 -33.01
N ALA A 77 -17.95 -2.19 -31.86
CA ALA A 77 -17.44 -1.35 -30.77
C ALA A 77 -16.12 -1.87 -30.19
N MET A 78 -15.96 -3.19 -30.06
CA MET A 78 -14.71 -3.79 -29.62
C MET A 78 -13.57 -3.58 -30.63
N ALA A 79 -13.86 -3.54 -31.93
CA ALA A 79 -12.87 -3.20 -32.94
C ALA A 79 -12.39 -1.75 -32.83
N GLU A 80 -13.27 -0.80 -32.47
CA GLU A 80 -12.89 0.58 -32.20
C GLU A 80 -12.09 0.70 -30.90
N TYR A 81 -12.44 -0.07 -29.86
CA TYR A 81 -11.64 -0.18 -28.64
C TYR A 81 -10.22 -0.71 -28.92
N ASP A 82 -10.07 -1.72 -29.78
CA ASP A 82 -8.76 -2.24 -30.17
C ASP A 82 -7.91 -1.21 -30.94
N ARG A 83 -8.55 -0.29 -31.69
CA ARG A 83 -7.86 0.86 -32.30
C ARG A 83 -7.42 1.87 -31.25
N TYR A 84 -8.30 2.20 -30.30
CA TYR A 84 -7.98 3.06 -29.16
C TYR A 84 -6.82 2.51 -28.33
N GLN A 85 -6.80 1.20 -28.03
CA GLN A 85 -5.72 0.55 -27.30
C GLN A 85 -4.37 0.66 -28.01
N ARG A 86 -4.34 0.44 -29.33
CA ARG A 86 -3.12 0.62 -30.12
C ARG A 86 -2.64 2.07 -30.10
N ALA A 87 -3.54 3.02 -30.35
CA ALA A 87 -3.19 4.43 -30.36
C ALA A 87 -2.70 4.95 -29.00
N THR A 88 -3.32 4.50 -27.90
CA THR A 88 -2.87 4.85 -26.53
C THR A 88 -1.54 4.18 -26.18
N SER A 89 -1.32 2.94 -26.59
CA SER A 89 -0.02 2.25 -26.45
C SER A 89 1.10 2.96 -27.22
N GLU A 90 0.84 3.40 -28.45
CA GLU A 90 1.77 4.18 -29.27
C GLU A 90 2.06 5.55 -28.64
N LEU A 91 1.04 6.26 -28.16
CA LEU A 91 1.22 7.52 -27.43
C LEU A 91 2.08 7.33 -26.18
N ARG A 92 1.86 6.23 -25.44
CA ARG A 92 2.54 5.93 -24.17
C ARG A 92 4.00 5.54 -24.38
N SER A 93 4.28 4.67 -25.34
CA SER A 93 5.64 4.21 -25.68
C SER A 93 6.43 5.23 -26.52
N GLY A 94 5.74 6.13 -27.22
CA GLY A 94 6.33 7.19 -28.03
C GLY A 94 6.50 8.50 -27.26
N SER A 95 5.49 9.37 -27.38
CA SER A 95 5.60 10.77 -26.93
C SER A 95 5.66 10.91 -25.40
N ILE A 96 4.90 10.10 -24.66
CA ILE A 96 4.90 10.16 -23.18
C ILE A 96 6.24 9.63 -22.65
N GLU A 97 6.73 8.50 -23.13
CA GLU A 97 8.01 7.95 -22.69
C GLU A 97 9.18 8.89 -23.01
N ARG A 98 9.16 9.53 -24.19
CA ARG A 98 10.13 10.58 -24.52
C ARG A 98 10.05 11.76 -23.56
N TYR A 99 8.85 12.28 -23.29
CA TYR A 99 8.64 13.36 -22.33
C TYR A 99 9.15 13.00 -20.92
N LEU A 100 8.88 11.78 -20.46
CA LEU A 100 9.36 11.28 -19.17
C LEU A 100 10.89 11.09 -19.13
N LYS A 101 11.52 10.80 -20.28
CA LYS A 101 12.97 10.69 -20.41
C LYS A 101 13.65 12.05 -20.48
N ASP A 102 13.04 13.00 -21.17
CA ASP A 102 13.55 14.37 -21.35
C ASP A 102 13.37 15.21 -20.07
N HIS A 103 12.43 14.81 -19.21
CA HIS A 103 12.17 15.47 -17.93
C HIS A 103 12.16 14.47 -16.77
N PRO A 104 13.31 13.83 -16.46
CA PRO A 104 13.40 12.83 -15.41
C PRO A 104 13.09 13.42 -14.03
N ASP A 105 13.34 14.72 -13.82
CA ASP A 105 13.05 15.43 -12.57
C ASP A 105 11.69 16.18 -12.60
N ASN A 106 10.74 15.74 -13.45
CA ASN A 106 9.33 16.16 -13.31
C ASN A 106 8.75 15.91 -11.91
N LEU A 107 9.36 14.98 -11.17
CA LEU A 107 9.03 14.68 -9.79
C LEU A 107 9.49 15.78 -8.84
N THR A 108 10.51 16.55 -9.21
CA THR A 108 11.12 17.56 -8.36
C THR A 108 11.01 18.95 -8.98
N ALA A 109 9.92 19.26 -9.70
CA ALA A 109 9.59 20.65 -10.03
C ALA A 109 9.48 21.56 -8.77
N PHE A 110 9.42 20.93 -7.59
CA PHE A 110 9.47 21.54 -6.25
C PHE A 110 10.85 21.41 -5.56
N SER A 111 11.87 20.87 -6.23
CA SER A 111 13.22 20.81 -5.69
C SER A 111 13.73 22.24 -5.46
N MET A 112 14.29 22.41 -4.27
CA MET A 112 15.01 23.60 -3.82
C MET A 112 16.51 23.45 -4.14
N ASP A 113 16.85 22.83 -5.27
CA ASP A 113 18.21 22.84 -5.81
C ASP A 113 18.63 24.28 -6.12
N ASP A 114 19.95 24.51 -6.07
CA ASP A 114 20.57 25.84 -6.02
C ASP A 114 20.40 26.66 -7.32
N GLU A 115 20.02 26.03 -8.45
CA GLU A 115 19.63 26.72 -9.68
C GLU A 115 18.13 26.50 -9.97
N PRO A 116 17.26 27.50 -9.69
CA PRO A 116 15.86 27.39 -10.05
C PRO A 116 15.74 27.30 -11.57
N ARG A 117 15.05 26.26 -12.06
CA ARG A 117 14.65 26.18 -13.47
C ARG A 117 14.03 27.51 -13.88
N SER A 118 14.41 27.99 -15.06
CA SER A 118 13.84 29.24 -15.56
C SER A 118 12.32 29.10 -15.67
N ALA A 119 11.60 30.20 -15.40
CA ALA A 119 10.14 30.20 -15.56
C ALA A 119 9.72 29.79 -17.00
N GLU A 120 10.55 30.08 -17.99
CA GLU A 120 10.34 29.68 -19.39
C GLU A 120 10.47 28.17 -19.60
N GLU A 121 11.48 27.53 -19.01
CA GLU A 121 11.64 26.06 -19.05
C GLU A 121 10.43 25.36 -18.42
N VAL A 122 10.00 25.82 -17.24
CA VAL A 122 8.82 25.28 -16.55
C VAL A 122 7.56 25.48 -17.41
N ARG A 123 7.38 26.64 -18.05
CA ARG A 123 6.27 26.89 -18.98
C ARG A 123 6.29 25.95 -20.17
N ASN A 124 7.46 25.71 -20.77
CA ASN A 124 7.60 24.80 -21.90
C ASN A 124 7.29 23.35 -21.50
N GLN A 125 7.74 22.92 -20.33
CA GLN A 125 7.43 21.62 -19.73
C GLN A 125 5.92 21.47 -19.47
N VAL A 126 5.28 22.47 -18.86
CA VAL A 126 3.82 22.49 -18.62
C VAL A 126 3.04 22.48 -19.94
N ARG A 127 3.49 23.21 -20.97
CA ARG A 127 2.88 23.21 -22.30
C ARG A 127 2.99 21.85 -22.98
N ALA A 128 4.15 21.22 -22.93
CA ALA A 128 4.37 19.88 -23.48
C ALA A 128 3.46 18.84 -22.78
N TYR A 129 3.38 18.92 -21.45
CA TYR A 129 2.50 18.06 -20.66
C TYR A 129 1.01 18.24 -21.02
N ARG A 130 0.53 19.50 -21.12
CA ARG A 130 -0.84 19.80 -21.60
C ARG A 130 -1.09 19.23 -22.99
N GLY A 131 -0.11 19.33 -23.90
CA GLY A 131 -0.21 18.77 -25.24
C GLY A 131 -0.41 17.26 -25.24
N LEU A 132 0.33 16.52 -24.39
CA LEU A 132 0.17 15.07 -24.25
C LEU A 132 -1.17 14.69 -23.62
N LEU A 133 -1.62 15.42 -22.61
CA LEU A 133 -2.94 15.22 -22.01
C LEU A 133 -4.08 15.50 -23.00
N ALA A 134 -3.94 16.53 -23.85
CA ALA A 134 -4.92 16.82 -24.90
C ALA A 134 -4.94 15.74 -26.00
N GLN A 135 -3.79 15.16 -26.35
CA GLN A 135 -3.73 14.00 -27.25
C GLN A 135 -4.46 12.79 -26.65
N TRP A 136 -4.26 12.55 -25.36
CA TRP A 136 -4.99 11.49 -24.65
C TRP A 136 -6.50 11.73 -24.65
N ASP A 137 -6.93 12.94 -24.28
CA ASP A 137 -8.34 13.35 -24.28
C ASP A 137 -8.95 13.18 -25.68
N THR A 138 -8.18 13.47 -26.75
CA THR A 138 -8.60 13.26 -28.15
C THR A 138 -8.82 11.78 -28.47
N LEU A 139 -7.93 10.88 -28.03
CA LEU A 139 -8.08 9.44 -28.26
C LEU A 139 -9.31 8.86 -27.56
N GLU A 140 -9.58 9.26 -26.32
CA GLU A 140 -10.78 8.82 -25.59
C GLU A 140 -12.06 9.40 -26.18
N ASN A 141 -12.06 10.68 -26.56
CA ASN A 141 -13.22 11.28 -27.23
C ASN A 141 -13.48 10.62 -28.59
N ALA A 142 -12.44 10.33 -29.38
CA ALA A 142 -12.59 9.60 -30.64
C ALA A 142 -13.20 8.19 -30.45
N LEU A 143 -12.82 7.50 -29.37
CA LEU A 143 -13.46 6.23 -28.99
C LEU A 143 -14.95 6.42 -28.71
N VAL A 144 -15.34 7.42 -27.93
CA VAL A 144 -16.76 7.69 -27.63
C VAL A 144 -17.52 8.13 -28.88
N ASP A 145 -16.92 8.96 -29.73
CA ASP A 145 -17.50 9.42 -31.00
C ASP A 145 -17.77 8.26 -31.96
N SER A 146 -16.88 7.27 -31.99
CA SER A 146 -17.06 6.05 -32.79
C SER A 146 -18.30 5.26 -32.38
N LEU A 147 -18.71 5.31 -31.09
CA LEU A 147 -19.91 4.63 -30.61
C LEU A 147 -21.20 5.29 -31.13
N ALA A 148 -21.19 6.61 -31.36
CA ALA A 148 -22.34 7.31 -31.94
C ALA A 148 -22.66 6.79 -33.35
N ALA A 149 -21.63 6.51 -34.16
CA ALA A 149 -21.79 5.91 -35.48
C ALA A 149 -22.37 4.49 -35.43
N LEU A 150 -22.25 3.79 -34.29
CA LEU A 150 -22.79 2.46 -34.06
C LEU A 150 -24.20 2.48 -33.44
N GLY A 151 -24.82 3.66 -33.31
CA GLY A 151 -26.20 3.80 -32.84
C GLY A 151 -26.34 3.99 -31.33
N ALA A 152 -25.27 4.35 -30.61
CA ALA A 152 -25.36 4.74 -29.21
C ALA A 152 -26.10 6.09 -29.03
N ASP A 153 -26.80 6.23 -27.91
CA ASP A 153 -27.60 7.42 -27.59
C ASP A 153 -26.71 8.64 -27.28
N GLY A 154 -26.94 9.75 -27.98
CA GLY A 154 -26.12 10.97 -27.84
C GLY A 154 -26.08 11.54 -26.42
N THR A 155 -27.20 11.53 -25.70
CA THR A 155 -27.24 12.05 -24.31
C THR A 155 -26.48 11.14 -23.35
N LYS A 156 -26.53 9.83 -23.57
CA LYS A 156 -25.76 8.85 -22.78
C LYS A 156 -24.26 8.90 -23.13
N LEU A 157 -23.91 9.16 -24.39
CA LEU A 157 -22.52 9.38 -24.80
C LEU A 157 -21.92 10.62 -24.15
N ASP A 158 -22.66 11.73 -24.08
CA ASP A 158 -22.21 12.94 -23.38
C ASP A 158 -21.94 12.68 -21.89
N ARG A 159 -22.79 11.86 -21.26
CA ARG A 159 -22.58 11.42 -19.86
C ARG A 159 -21.32 10.57 -19.74
N VAL A 160 -21.07 9.64 -20.66
CA VAL A 160 -19.84 8.84 -20.68
C VAL A 160 -18.61 9.72 -20.86
N ARG A 161 -18.65 10.74 -21.74
CA ARG A 161 -17.53 11.69 -21.90
C ARG A 161 -17.19 12.36 -20.56
N ARG A 162 -18.21 12.79 -19.81
CA ARG A 162 -18.06 13.41 -18.48
C ARG A 162 -17.48 12.44 -17.45
N SER A 163 -17.98 11.20 -17.40
CA SER A 163 -17.47 10.16 -16.50
C SER A 163 -16.00 9.82 -16.79
N LEU A 164 -15.64 9.68 -18.06
CA LEU A 164 -14.25 9.50 -18.48
C LEU A 164 -13.37 10.72 -18.13
N GLU A 165 -13.90 11.93 -18.27
CA GLU A 165 -13.20 13.14 -17.87
C GLU A 165 -12.92 13.19 -16.36
N LEU A 166 -13.92 12.85 -15.53
CA LEU A 166 -13.73 12.76 -14.07
C LEU A 166 -12.68 11.71 -13.71
N ARG A 167 -12.71 10.53 -14.36
CA ARG A 167 -11.69 9.47 -14.22
C ARG A 167 -10.29 9.99 -14.56
N ARG A 168 -10.14 10.73 -15.66
CA ARG A 168 -8.84 11.32 -16.05
C ARG A 168 -8.38 12.36 -15.03
N ILE A 169 -9.27 13.20 -14.52
CA ILE A 169 -8.92 14.21 -13.52
C ILE A 169 -8.45 13.55 -12.22
N GLU A 170 -9.19 12.53 -11.75
CA GLU A 170 -8.80 11.73 -10.58
C GLU A 170 -7.41 11.10 -10.77
N GLN A 171 -7.16 10.50 -11.92
CA GLN A 171 -5.89 9.85 -12.22
C GLN A 171 -4.71 10.81 -12.42
N THR A 172 -4.95 12.05 -12.88
CA THR A 172 -3.88 13.01 -13.23
C THR A 172 -3.53 14.00 -12.14
N THR A 173 -4.44 14.23 -11.18
CA THR A 173 -4.23 15.19 -10.08
C THR A 173 -3.59 14.56 -8.85
N ALA A 174 -3.61 13.22 -8.72
CA ALA A 174 -3.06 12.45 -7.61
C ALA A 174 -3.43 13.02 -6.21
N ASP A 175 -4.52 13.75 -6.14
CA ASP A 175 -5.01 14.27 -4.88
C ASP A 175 -5.66 13.09 -4.18
N ASN A 176 -5.00 12.59 -3.14
CA ASN A 176 -5.56 11.62 -2.20
C ASN A 176 -6.95 12.06 -1.71
N PHE A 177 -7.28 13.35 -1.78
CA PHE A 177 -8.65 13.80 -1.60
C PHE A 177 -9.64 13.27 -2.63
N MET A 178 -9.37 13.30 -3.94
CA MET A 178 -10.29 12.72 -4.93
C MET A 178 -10.44 11.21 -4.73
N ILE A 179 -9.37 10.55 -4.25
CA ILE A 179 -9.33 9.13 -3.90
C ILE A 179 -10.05 8.85 -2.56
N ARG A 180 -9.99 9.73 -1.56
CA ARG A 180 -10.65 9.61 -0.23
C ARG A 180 -12.09 10.07 -0.23
N SER A 181 -12.43 11.08 -1.03
CA SER A 181 -13.78 11.31 -1.56
C SER A 181 -14.18 10.23 -2.57
N GLY A 182 -13.31 9.22 -2.78
CA GLY A 182 -13.54 8.08 -3.62
C GLY A 182 -14.93 7.58 -3.34
N THR A 183 -15.77 7.64 -4.39
CA THR A 183 -17.24 7.56 -4.44
C THR A 183 -18.02 8.84 -4.76
N GLN A 184 -17.41 9.90 -5.27
CA GLN A 184 -18.08 10.68 -6.35
C GLN A 184 -17.83 10.10 -7.74
N ALA A 185 -17.11 8.96 -7.79
CA ALA A 185 -17.06 8.07 -8.93
C ALA A 185 -18.49 7.62 -9.28
N ASP A 186 -19.00 8.19 -10.37
CA ASP A 186 -20.35 8.06 -10.89
C ASP A 186 -21.43 8.35 -9.83
N LEU A 187 -21.87 9.62 -9.71
CA LEU A 187 -23.20 9.94 -9.14
C LEU A 187 -24.30 9.01 -9.72
N TRP A 188 -24.07 8.51 -10.94
CA TRP A 188 -24.83 7.48 -11.65
C TRP A 188 -24.68 6.05 -11.14
N GLU A 189 -23.54 5.68 -10.58
CA GLU A 189 -23.31 4.39 -9.94
C GLU A 189 -23.95 4.43 -8.55
N ILE A 190 -23.96 5.59 -7.88
CA ILE A 190 -24.80 5.81 -6.71
C ILE A 190 -26.28 5.66 -7.08
N ALA A 191 -26.75 6.37 -8.12
CA ALA A 191 -28.13 6.28 -8.58
C ALA A 191 -28.48 4.86 -9.08
N GLY A 192 -27.60 4.20 -9.82
CA GLY A 192 -27.77 2.86 -10.38
C GLY A 192 -27.63 1.71 -9.37
N ARG A 193 -26.92 1.93 -8.26
CA ARG A 193 -26.94 1.01 -7.10
C ARG A 193 -28.22 1.21 -6.29
N SER A 194 -28.65 2.47 -6.12
CA SER A 194 -29.89 2.82 -5.42
C SER A 194 -31.14 2.41 -6.22
N SER A 195 -31.04 2.33 -7.55
CA SER A 195 -32.17 2.06 -8.44
C SER A 195 -32.74 0.65 -8.36
N LYS A 196 -32.00 -0.31 -7.79
CA LYS A 196 -32.50 -1.68 -7.61
C LYS A 196 -33.67 -1.75 -6.62
N ASP A 197 -33.72 -0.80 -5.69
CA ASP A 197 -34.69 -0.77 -4.60
C ASP A 197 -35.64 0.44 -4.68
N LEU A 198 -35.48 1.29 -5.70
CA LEU A 198 -36.31 2.48 -5.94
C LEU A 198 -37.26 2.28 -7.11
N ASP A 199 -38.43 2.92 -7.04
CA ASP A 199 -39.35 2.99 -8.17
C ASP A 199 -38.63 3.59 -9.41
N PRO A 200 -38.76 2.99 -10.61
CA PRO A 200 -38.09 3.49 -11.82
C PRO A 200 -38.36 4.96 -12.14
N SER A 201 -39.53 5.51 -11.76
CA SER A 201 -39.86 6.92 -11.92
C SER A 201 -39.07 7.85 -10.97
N LEU A 202 -38.79 7.39 -9.76
CA LEU A 202 -37.94 8.09 -8.79
C LEU A 202 -36.48 8.04 -9.23
N VAL A 203 -36.02 6.89 -9.74
CA VAL A 203 -34.68 6.76 -10.34
C VAL A 203 -34.52 7.75 -11.46
N LYS A 204 -35.47 7.80 -12.40
CA LYS A 204 -35.45 8.78 -13.48
C LYS A 204 -35.41 10.23 -12.98
N THR A 205 -36.14 10.53 -11.90
CA THR A 205 -36.12 11.86 -11.29
C THR A 205 -34.76 12.21 -10.68
N ILE A 206 -34.11 11.27 -9.99
CA ILE A 206 -32.73 11.42 -9.47
C ILE A 206 -31.76 11.66 -10.62
N GLU A 207 -31.85 10.82 -11.66
CA GLU A 207 -31.03 10.90 -12.86
C GLU A 207 -31.17 12.25 -13.57
N ASP A 208 -32.39 12.74 -13.77
CA ASP A 208 -32.65 14.02 -14.42
C ASP A 208 -32.11 15.21 -13.60
N ARG A 209 -32.20 15.14 -12.26
CA ARG A 209 -31.65 16.17 -11.35
C ARG A 209 -30.13 16.17 -11.31
N ILE A 210 -29.50 14.99 -11.27
CA ILE A 210 -28.04 14.87 -11.37
C ILE A 210 -27.59 15.41 -12.74
N ALA A 211 -28.24 14.99 -13.83
CA ALA A 211 -27.90 15.42 -15.18
C ALA A 211 -28.00 16.95 -15.37
N ALA A 212 -28.94 17.61 -14.70
CA ALA A 212 -29.13 19.07 -14.79
C ALA A 212 -27.92 19.87 -14.27
N ARG A 213 -27.12 19.30 -13.36
CA ARG A 213 -26.00 20.00 -12.69
C ARG A 213 -24.64 19.33 -12.87
N GLU A 214 -24.61 18.16 -13.49
CA GLU A 214 -23.39 17.40 -13.74
C GLU A 214 -22.35 18.20 -14.51
N ALA A 215 -22.76 18.99 -15.50
CA ALA A 215 -21.85 19.85 -16.27
C ALA A 215 -21.13 20.86 -15.36
N GLU A 216 -21.84 21.48 -14.40
CA GLU A 216 -21.24 22.41 -13.44
C GLU A 216 -20.22 21.73 -12.53
N TYR A 217 -20.51 20.50 -12.11
CA TYR A 217 -19.60 19.71 -11.27
C TYR A 217 -18.35 19.29 -12.05
N VAL A 218 -18.51 18.79 -13.28
CA VAL A 218 -17.39 18.42 -14.15
C VAL A 218 -16.52 19.65 -14.44
N ASP A 219 -17.11 20.82 -14.69
CA ASP A 219 -16.37 22.06 -14.90
C ASP A 219 -15.59 22.48 -13.63
N ALA A 220 -16.18 22.31 -12.44
CA ALA A 220 -15.50 22.59 -11.18
C ALA A 220 -14.32 21.63 -10.92
N VAL A 221 -14.48 20.34 -11.25
CA VAL A 221 -13.41 19.34 -11.14
C VAL A 221 -12.34 19.56 -12.21
N ARG A 222 -12.72 19.95 -13.43
CA ARG A 222 -11.79 20.36 -14.50
C ARG A 222 -10.94 21.55 -14.06
N ALA A 223 -11.52 22.52 -13.35
CA ALA A 223 -10.78 23.64 -12.79
C ALA A 223 -9.69 23.20 -11.78
N ILE A 224 -9.91 22.11 -11.03
CA ILE A 224 -8.88 21.51 -10.16
C ILE A 224 -7.70 21.00 -11.00
N ARG A 225 -7.98 20.21 -12.06
CA ARG A 225 -6.95 19.70 -12.98
C ARG A 225 -6.17 20.84 -13.65
N THR A 226 -6.87 21.84 -14.18
CA THR A 226 -6.23 23.01 -14.80
C THR A 226 -5.32 23.73 -13.81
N ALA A 227 -5.83 24.02 -12.61
CA ALA A 227 -5.05 24.67 -11.56
C ALA A 227 -3.83 23.83 -11.11
N ALA A 228 -3.96 22.51 -11.03
CA ALA A 228 -2.87 21.60 -10.69
C ALA A 228 -1.78 21.57 -11.77
N ILE A 229 -2.17 21.56 -13.05
CA ILE A 229 -1.25 21.64 -14.19
C ILE A 229 -0.55 23.01 -14.27
N GLU A 230 -1.25 24.09 -13.90
CA GLU A 230 -0.73 25.47 -13.87
C GLU A 230 0.12 25.78 -12.64
N GLN A 231 -0.01 24.99 -11.56
CA GLN A 231 0.68 25.24 -10.30
C GLN A 231 2.20 25.37 -10.45
N PRO A 232 2.91 24.52 -11.22
CA PRO A 232 4.36 24.66 -11.37
C PRO A 232 4.77 25.98 -12.04
N GLU A 233 4.03 26.42 -13.06
CA GLU A 233 4.27 27.72 -13.73
C GLU A 233 4.03 28.88 -12.76
N ARG A 234 2.89 28.87 -12.06
CA ARG A 234 2.55 29.90 -11.07
C ARG A 234 3.58 29.92 -9.93
N LEU A 235 4.03 28.76 -9.48
CA LEU A 235 5.06 28.65 -8.46
C LEU A 235 6.40 29.20 -8.95
N ALA A 236 6.82 28.89 -10.19
CA ALA A 236 8.05 29.43 -10.75
C ALA A 236 8.01 30.97 -10.80
N ASP A 237 6.89 31.55 -11.23
CA ASP A 237 6.70 33.01 -11.25
C ASP A 237 6.66 33.64 -9.86
N LEU A 238 5.95 33.02 -8.92
CA LEU A 238 5.88 33.51 -7.53
C LEU A 238 7.21 33.34 -6.80
N ARG A 239 7.95 32.26 -7.05
CA ARG A 239 9.30 32.03 -6.51
C ARG A 239 10.27 33.04 -7.09
N ALA A 240 10.23 33.33 -8.40
CA ALA A 240 11.06 34.36 -9.02
C ALA A 240 10.79 35.75 -8.40
N LYS A 241 9.52 36.09 -8.15
CA LYS A 241 9.14 37.32 -7.43
C LYS A 241 9.60 37.33 -5.97
N ALA A 242 9.44 36.21 -5.25
CA ALA A 242 9.88 36.06 -3.88
C ALA A 242 11.40 36.23 -3.75
N VAL A 243 12.16 35.60 -4.65
CA VAL A 243 13.62 35.72 -4.73
C VAL A 243 14.04 37.15 -5.10
N ALA A 244 13.31 37.84 -5.99
CA ALA A 244 13.62 39.23 -6.35
C ALA A 244 13.36 40.21 -5.19
N ASN A 245 12.27 40.01 -4.43
CA ASN A 245 11.89 40.89 -3.33
C ASN A 245 12.64 40.57 -2.03
N HIS A 246 12.99 39.30 -1.83
CA HIS A 246 13.72 38.79 -0.69
C HIS A 246 14.91 37.97 -1.23
N PRO A 247 15.95 38.62 -1.78
CA PRO A 247 17.10 37.92 -2.30
C PRO A 247 17.74 37.09 -1.20
N ARG A 248 18.08 35.85 -1.54
CA ARG A 248 18.85 35.00 -0.64
C ARG A 248 20.17 35.71 -0.35
N PRO A 249 20.56 35.93 0.93
CA PRO A 249 21.86 36.48 1.24
C PRO A 249 22.94 35.58 0.61
N SER A 250 23.78 36.16 -0.24
CA SER A 250 24.86 35.44 -0.90
C SER A 250 25.98 35.14 0.10
N ALA A 251 26.75 34.08 -0.15
CA ALA A 251 27.94 33.78 0.67
C ALA A 251 28.92 34.97 0.68
N GLU A 252 29.01 35.70 -0.43
CA GLU A 252 29.82 36.92 -0.54
C GLU A 252 29.26 38.09 0.27
N THR A 253 27.93 38.29 0.32
CA THR A 253 27.33 39.34 1.17
C THR A 253 27.46 38.99 2.64
N LEU A 254 27.35 37.71 3.02
CA LEU A 254 27.66 37.25 4.37
C LEU A 254 29.13 37.54 4.71
N GLN A 255 30.06 37.18 3.82
CA GLN A 255 31.49 37.40 4.04
C GLN A 255 31.81 38.90 4.14
N GLN A 256 31.21 39.74 3.30
CA GLN A 256 31.36 41.20 3.36
C GLN A 256 30.81 41.78 4.67
N GLN A 257 29.64 41.34 5.13
CA GLN A 257 29.06 41.76 6.40
C GLN A 257 29.92 41.34 7.60
N MET A 258 30.46 40.12 7.57
CA MET A 258 31.40 39.65 8.59
C MET A 258 32.70 40.48 8.60
N GLU A 259 33.26 40.79 7.42
CA GLU A 259 34.45 41.63 7.29
C GLU A 259 34.20 43.09 7.72
N GLU A 260 33.02 43.65 7.44
CA GLU A 260 32.64 45.00 7.88
C GLU A 260 32.41 45.08 9.39
N ALA A 261 31.70 44.13 9.98
CA ALA A 261 31.53 44.03 11.43
C ALA A 261 32.90 43.96 12.13
N GLN A 262 33.81 43.14 11.60
CA GLN A 262 35.18 43.00 12.11
C GLN A 262 35.99 44.31 11.98
N LYS A 263 35.85 45.05 10.88
CA LYS A 263 36.52 46.36 10.69
C LYS A 263 35.98 47.45 11.63
N GLN A 264 34.69 47.38 11.97
CA GLN A 264 34.04 48.35 12.86
C GLN A 264 34.22 48.01 14.36
N GLY A 265 34.83 46.86 14.68
CA GLY A 265 34.94 46.38 16.05
C GLY A 265 33.60 45.98 16.66
N ALA A 266 32.57 45.79 15.84
CA ALA A 266 31.25 45.34 16.23
C ALA A 266 31.18 43.80 16.16
N GLU A 267 30.43 43.19 17.08
CA GLU A 267 30.15 41.75 17.02
C GLU A 267 29.10 41.50 15.92
N PHE A 268 29.35 40.54 15.03
CA PHE A 268 28.42 40.17 13.97
C PHE A 268 27.09 39.72 14.61
N ASP A 269 25.99 40.36 14.24
CA ASP A 269 24.65 40.00 14.72
C ASP A 269 24.10 38.83 13.89
N PRO A 270 24.07 37.60 14.43
CA PRO A 270 23.52 36.45 13.71
C PRO A 270 22.01 36.58 13.48
N ASP A 271 21.32 37.38 14.30
CA ASP A 271 19.88 37.53 14.22
C ASP A 271 19.55 38.32 12.95
N GLU A 272 20.28 39.39 12.62
CA GLU A 272 20.03 40.17 11.39
C GLU A 272 20.18 39.31 10.12
N TRP A 273 21.16 38.40 10.10
CA TRP A 273 21.33 37.43 9.01
C TRP A 273 20.22 36.37 8.98
N SER A 274 19.85 35.82 10.14
CA SER A 274 18.77 34.85 10.23
C SER A 274 17.44 35.45 9.77
N HIS A 275 17.17 36.72 10.10
CA HIS A 275 15.98 37.44 9.64
C HIS A 275 15.92 37.58 8.12
N GLY A 276 17.05 37.80 7.45
CA GLY A 276 17.12 37.81 5.98
C GLY A 276 16.81 36.46 5.34
N PHE A 277 17.30 35.37 5.95
CA PHE A 277 17.04 34.01 5.49
C PHE A 277 15.59 33.56 5.80
N ASP A 278 15.09 33.90 6.98
CA ASP A 278 13.71 33.66 7.41
C ASP A 278 12.73 34.40 6.50
N GLY A 279 13.02 35.67 6.16
CA GLY A 279 12.23 36.46 5.21
C GLY A 279 12.19 35.84 3.81
N HIS A 280 13.32 35.33 3.31
CA HIS A 280 13.39 34.62 2.03
C HIS A 280 12.54 33.33 2.04
N LEU A 281 12.65 32.54 3.10
CA LEU A 281 11.91 31.28 3.21
C LEU A 281 10.42 31.48 3.46
N GLN A 282 10.03 32.49 4.26
CA GLN A 282 8.64 32.90 4.40
C GLN A 282 8.06 33.34 3.06
N ALA A 283 8.82 34.09 2.26
CA ALA A 283 8.38 34.49 0.92
C ALA A 283 8.23 33.30 -0.03
N ILE A 284 9.13 32.31 0.01
CA ILE A 284 8.99 31.06 -0.77
C ILE A 284 7.79 30.23 -0.29
N ALA A 285 7.59 30.11 1.03
CA ALA A 285 6.44 29.40 1.60
C ALA A 285 5.12 30.09 1.22
N ALA A 286 5.08 31.43 1.25
CA ALA A 286 3.94 32.22 0.80
C ALA A 286 3.68 32.04 -0.71
N ALA A 287 4.73 32.07 -1.55
CA ALA A 287 4.64 31.77 -2.98
C ALA A 287 4.05 30.38 -3.22
N PHE A 288 4.48 29.39 -2.44
CA PHE A 288 3.96 28.03 -2.52
C PHE A 288 2.48 27.95 -2.13
N GLN A 289 2.07 28.58 -1.05
CA GLN A 289 0.65 28.65 -0.65
C GLN A 289 -0.20 29.36 -1.70
N GLN A 290 0.26 30.51 -2.18
CA GLN A 290 -0.42 31.31 -3.20
C GLN A 290 -0.49 30.56 -4.54
N SER A 291 0.46 29.66 -4.85
CA SER A 291 0.36 28.76 -6.00
C SER A 291 -0.78 27.75 -5.86
N ARG A 292 -1.12 27.33 -4.64
CA ARG A 292 -2.15 26.33 -4.32
C ARG A 292 -3.56 26.91 -4.16
N GLU A 293 -3.71 28.22 -4.00
CA GLU A 293 -5.02 28.87 -3.83
C GLU A 293 -6.05 28.50 -4.91
N PRO A 294 -5.71 28.48 -6.23
CA PRO A 294 -6.67 28.11 -7.25
C PRO A 294 -7.17 26.67 -7.11
N ILE A 295 -6.27 25.75 -6.74
CA ILE A 295 -6.61 24.34 -6.50
C ILE A 295 -7.57 24.25 -5.31
N ARG A 296 -7.27 24.95 -4.20
CA ARG A 296 -8.12 25.00 -3.00
C ARG A 296 -9.51 25.58 -3.29
N ALA A 297 -9.55 26.68 -4.05
CA ALA A 297 -10.81 27.33 -4.42
C ALA A 297 -11.66 26.44 -5.34
N ALA A 298 -11.06 25.84 -6.38
CA ALA A 298 -11.73 24.91 -7.28
C ALA A 298 -12.25 23.67 -6.52
N ARG A 299 -11.44 23.14 -5.60
CA ARG A 299 -11.81 22.00 -4.74
C ARG A 299 -12.97 22.31 -3.82
N THR A 300 -12.95 23.46 -3.15
CA THR A 300 -14.06 23.92 -2.29
C THR A 300 -15.35 24.06 -3.09
N ARG A 301 -15.26 24.61 -4.31
CA ARG A 301 -16.40 24.72 -5.23
C ARG A 301 -16.93 23.34 -5.64
N ALA A 302 -16.06 22.41 -6.04
CA ALA A 302 -16.45 21.07 -6.45
C ALA A 302 -17.14 20.30 -5.31
N MET A 303 -16.61 20.40 -4.07
CA MET A 303 -17.25 19.81 -2.89
C MET A 303 -18.65 20.36 -2.63
N ARG A 304 -18.79 21.69 -2.63
CA ARG A 304 -20.09 22.35 -2.40
C ARG A 304 -21.10 21.97 -3.48
N LEU A 305 -20.68 21.97 -4.75
CA LEU A 305 -21.53 21.56 -5.86
C LEU A 305 -21.93 20.09 -5.72
N GLY A 306 -20.98 19.18 -5.48
CA GLY A 306 -21.28 17.77 -5.31
C GLY A 306 -22.25 17.48 -4.16
N ALA A 307 -22.07 18.15 -3.01
CA ALA A 307 -23.01 18.08 -1.89
C ALA A 307 -24.40 18.65 -2.23
N SER A 308 -24.44 19.79 -2.93
CA SER A 308 -25.70 20.42 -3.41
C SER A 308 -26.45 19.50 -4.39
N ILE A 309 -25.74 18.89 -5.34
CA ILE A 309 -26.31 17.98 -6.34
C ILE A 309 -26.92 16.77 -5.67
N LEU A 310 -26.21 16.16 -4.72
CA LEU A 310 -26.76 15.04 -3.95
C LEU A 310 -27.97 15.50 -3.12
N SER A 311 -27.86 16.61 -2.40
CA SER A 311 -28.99 17.14 -1.62
C SER A 311 -30.23 17.39 -2.48
N GLU A 312 -30.08 18.02 -3.65
CA GLU A 312 -31.17 18.32 -4.58
C GLU A 312 -31.71 17.05 -5.26
N ALA A 313 -30.83 16.14 -5.68
CA ALA A 313 -31.21 14.89 -6.32
C ALA A 313 -32.14 14.07 -5.43
N PHE A 314 -31.91 14.07 -4.11
CA PHE A 314 -32.70 13.33 -3.13
C PHE A 314 -33.80 14.16 -2.44
N GLN A 315 -33.91 15.47 -2.70
CA GLN A 315 -34.89 16.32 -2.04
C GLN A 315 -36.34 15.94 -2.40
N GLY A 316 -37.16 15.64 -1.40
CA GLY A 316 -38.59 15.32 -1.61
C GLY A 316 -38.84 13.98 -2.31
N ILE A 317 -37.79 13.19 -2.55
CA ILE A 317 -37.95 11.76 -2.81
C ILE A 317 -38.34 11.14 -1.48
N PRO A 318 -39.46 10.39 -1.40
CA PRO A 318 -39.77 9.63 -0.19
C PRO A 318 -38.51 8.85 0.17
N GLN A 319 -37.94 9.12 1.36
CA GLN A 319 -36.83 8.34 1.90
C GLN A 319 -37.21 6.87 1.64
N PRO A 320 -36.36 6.09 0.97
CA PRO A 320 -36.78 4.75 0.57
C PRO A 320 -37.27 4.04 1.82
N HIS A 321 -38.51 3.55 1.80
CA HIS A 321 -39.05 2.79 2.93
C HIS A 321 -38.08 1.64 3.18
N GLY A 322 -37.52 1.54 4.39
CA GLY A 322 -36.46 0.59 4.69
C GLY A 322 -35.12 1.23 5.06
N ALA A 323 -34.66 1.00 6.29
CA ALA A 323 -33.25 1.19 6.68
C ALA A 323 -32.28 0.46 5.73
N VAL A 324 -32.72 -0.62 5.09
CA VAL A 324 -31.95 -1.42 4.11
C VAL A 324 -31.66 -0.63 2.83
N ALA A 325 -32.65 0.06 2.28
CA ALA A 325 -32.48 0.85 1.06
C ALA A 325 -31.66 2.13 1.32
N TRP A 326 -31.74 2.68 2.53
CA TRP A 326 -30.88 3.78 2.94
C TRP A 326 -29.44 3.33 3.23
N LEU A 327 -29.25 2.17 3.86
CA LEU A 327 -27.92 1.54 4.00
C LEU A 327 -27.31 1.22 2.63
N ALA A 328 -28.13 0.78 1.66
CA ALA A 328 -27.69 0.61 0.28
C ALA A 328 -27.27 1.94 -0.35
N PHE A 329 -28.00 3.03 -0.09
CA PHE A 329 -27.64 4.39 -0.53
C PHE A 329 -26.32 4.89 0.10
N VAL A 330 -26.09 4.68 1.39
CA VAL A 330 -24.83 5.05 2.05
C VAL A 330 -23.66 4.17 1.61
N ARG A 331 -23.89 2.86 1.44
CA ARG A 331 -22.91 1.95 0.82
C ARG A 331 -22.56 2.40 -0.60
N ALA A 332 -23.55 2.84 -1.36
CA ALA A 332 -23.37 3.31 -2.72
C ALA A 332 -22.60 4.63 -2.76
N SER A 333 -22.94 5.56 -1.85
CA SER A 333 -22.30 6.85 -1.68
C SER A 333 -20.90 6.75 -1.07
N GLY A 334 -20.52 5.63 -0.47
CA GLY A 334 -19.20 5.37 0.09
C GLY A 334 -18.87 6.15 1.38
N PRO A 335 -17.92 5.66 2.20
CA PRO A 335 -17.55 6.30 3.48
C PRO A 335 -17.02 7.74 3.29
N GLY A 336 -16.54 8.07 2.10
CA GLY A 336 -15.89 9.34 1.76
C GLY A 336 -16.81 10.44 1.24
N ALA A 337 -18.01 10.14 0.72
CA ALA A 337 -18.82 11.16 0.04
C ALA A 337 -19.34 12.28 0.95
N PHE A 338 -19.43 12.01 2.25
CA PHE A 338 -19.80 13.02 3.23
C PHE A 338 -18.57 13.65 3.91
N GLY A 339 -17.36 13.15 3.65
CA GLY A 339 -16.14 13.66 4.27
C GLY A 339 -16.08 13.47 5.79
N VAL A 340 -16.79 12.47 6.32
CA VAL A 340 -16.93 12.23 7.77
C VAL A 340 -16.58 10.78 8.10
N ASP A 341 -15.74 10.58 9.12
CA ASP A 341 -15.33 9.27 9.70
C ASP A 341 -16.47 8.57 10.48
N ASP A 342 -17.73 8.70 10.05
CA ASP A 342 -18.90 8.12 10.72
C ASP A 342 -19.10 6.62 10.39
N GLY A 343 -18.06 5.96 9.84
CA GLY A 343 -18.10 4.54 9.43
C GLY A 343 -18.47 3.58 10.57
N GLY A 344 -18.14 3.93 11.82
CA GLY A 344 -18.55 3.16 13.00
C GLY A 344 -20.05 3.19 13.26
N ALA A 345 -20.71 4.33 13.02
CA ALA A 345 -22.16 4.47 13.18
C ALA A 345 -22.92 3.67 12.10
N ILE A 346 -22.44 3.75 10.85
CA ILE A 346 -23.02 3.02 9.72
C ILE A 346 -22.93 1.50 9.95
N ARG A 347 -21.75 0.99 10.32
CA ARG A 347 -21.56 -0.44 10.64
C ARG A 347 -22.44 -0.91 11.81
N PHE A 348 -22.64 -0.05 12.81
CA PHE A 348 -23.55 -0.34 13.92
C PHE A 348 -24.98 -0.55 13.42
N VAL A 349 -25.50 0.36 12.60
CA VAL A 349 -26.84 0.20 12.01
C VAL A 349 -26.90 -1.05 11.13
N GLU A 350 -25.88 -1.29 10.29
CA GLU A 350 -25.80 -2.50 9.47
C GLU A 350 -25.89 -3.77 10.31
N SER A 351 -25.16 -3.81 11.43
CA SER A 351 -25.14 -4.97 12.31
C SER A 351 -26.49 -5.24 12.97
N ILE A 352 -27.29 -4.20 13.23
CA ILE A 352 -28.62 -4.32 13.82
C ILE A 352 -29.66 -4.68 12.74
N ALA A 353 -29.64 -3.98 11.61
CA ALA A 353 -30.55 -4.21 10.48
C ALA A 353 -30.34 -5.58 9.82
N ALA A 354 -29.13 -6.14 9.86
CA ALA A 354 -28.84 -7.48 9.33
C ALA A 354 -29.35 -8.61 10.22
N LYS A 355 -29.59 -8.37 11.52
CA LYS A 355 -29.94 -9.43 12.48
C LYS A 355 -31.44 -9.65 12.62
N THR A 356 -32.28 -8.66 12.28
CA THR A 356 -33.74 -8.75 12.49
C THR A 356 -34.50 -7.97 11.41
N PRO A 357 -35.53 -8.55 10.77
CA PRO A 357 -36.43 -7.77 9.94
C PRO A 357 -37.12 -6.70 10.79
N LEU A 358 -37.00 -5.44 10.35
CA LEU A 358 -37.59 -4.27 11.01
C LEU A 358 -39.12 -4.33 10.94
N THR A 359 -39.80 -3.99 12.05
CA THR A 359 -41.23 -3.64 11.97
C THR A 359 -41.38 -2.29 11.27
N ALA A 360 -42.58 -1.99 10.74
CA ALA A 360 -42.85 -0.71 10.08
C ALA A 360 -42.54 0.51 10.98
N ASP A 361 -42.83 0.41 12.28
CA ASP A 361 -42.56 1.47 13.26
C ASP A 361 -41.07 1.63 13.54
N GLN A 362 -40.33 0.51 13.67
CA GLN A 362 -38.88 0.53 13.84
C GLN A 362 -38.19 1.11 12.61
N ASP A 363 -38.67 0.73 11.43
CA ASP A 363 -38.17 1.21 10.15
C ASP A 363 -38.36 2.73 10.01
N GLN A 364 -39.54 3.24 10.34
CA GLN A 364 -39.84 4.67 10.35
C GLN A 364 -38.98 5.44 11.36
N ALA A 365 -38.74 4.88 12.54
CA ALA A 365 -37.91 5.50 13.56
C ALA A 365 -36.41 5.51 13.19
N VAL A 366 -35.90 4.42 12.59
CA VAL A 366 -34.54 4.38 12.04
C VAL A 366 -34.39 5.39 10.90
N ALA A 367 -35.36 5.49 9.99
CA ALA A 367 -35.36 6.47 8.91
C ALA A 367 -35.35 7.93 9.45
N ALA A 368 -36.10 8.22 10.51
CA ALA A 368 -36.10 9.53 11.16
C ALA A 368 -34.75 9.87 11.81
N ALA A 369 -34.12 8.91 12.49
CA ALA A 369 -32.78 9.08 13.07
C ALA A 369 -31.72 9.38 12.00
N PHE A 370 -31.82 8.71 10.85
CA PHE A 370 -30.96 8.98 9.71
C PHE A 370 -31.21 10.32 9.04
N ALA A 371 -32.47 10.74 8.89
CA ALA A 371 -32.80 12.06 8.35
C ALA A 371 -32.19 13.17 9.23
N ALA A 372 -32.29 13.04 10.55
CA ALA A 372 -31.67 13.98 11.50
C ALA A 372 -30.14 13.99 11.38
N TRP A 373 -29.50 12.82 11.30
CA TRP A 373 -28.07 12.70 11.05
C TRP A 373 -27.66 13.37 9.73
N GLN A 374 -28.39 13.09 8.64
CA GLN A 374 -28.12 13.65 7.32
C GLN A 374 -28.24 15.17 7.30
N THR A 375 -29.28 15.74 7.91
CA THR A 375 -29.43 17.20 8.05
C THR A 375 -28.24 17.79 8.83
N ALA A 376 -27.78 17.13 9.89
CA ALA A 376 -26.62 17.57 10.66
C ALA A 376 -25.31 17.47 9.87
N VAL A 377 -25.13 16.43 9.06
CA VAL A 377 -23.96 16.29 8.16
C VAL A 377 -23.98 17.38 7.09
N LEU A 378 -25.11 17.58 6.42
CA LEU A 378 -25.23 18.58 5.35
C LEU A 378 -25.05 20.02 5.89
N GLY A 379 -25.59 20.33 7.07
CA GLY A 379 -25.35 21.61 7.74
C GLY A 379 -23.88 21.80 8.14
N ALA A 380 -23.21 20.75 8.63
CA ALA A 380 -21.79 20.82 8.93
C ALA A 380 -20.94 21.04 7.66
N LEU A 381 -21.35 20.48 6.52
CA LEU A 381 -20.66 20.69 5.24
C LEU A 381 -20.88 22.10 4.66
N SER A 382 -22.04 22.73 4.90
CA SER A 382 -22.27 24.12 4.50
C SER A 382 -21.48 25.11 5.34
N ASP A 383 -21.32 24.83 6.63
CA ASP A 383 -20.75 25.75 7.62
C ASP A 383 -19.25 25.58 7.83
N GLN A 384 -18.64 24.53 7.27
CA GLN A 384 -17.19 24.33 7.36
C GLN A 384 -16.44 25.35 6.51
N GLU A 385 -15.84 26.34 7.19
CA GLU A 385 -14.74 27.10 6.61
C GLU A 385 -13.53 26.18 6.33
N PRO A 386 -12.78 26.42 5.23
CA PRO A 386 -11.56 25.68 4.96
C PRO A 386 -10.57 25.85 6.11
N MET A 387 -9.94 24.76 6.58
CA MET A 387 -8.86 24.88 7.57
C MET A 387 -7.74 25.75 6.99
N GLN A 388 -7.47 26.89 7.62
CA GLN A 388 -6.29 27.71 7.35
C GLN A 388 -5.12 27.13 8.12
N PHE A 389 -4.26 26.38 7.44
CA PHE A 389 -3.13 25.68 8.06
C PHE A 389 -1.90 26.55 8.34
N LEU A 390 -1.82 27.75 7.76
CA LEU A 390 -0.68 28.67 7.97
C LEU A 390 -1.21 30.10 8.15
N GLY A 391 -0.83 30.72 9.27
CA GLY A 391 -1.33 32.02 9.77
C GLY A 391 -2.16 31.91 11.05
N GLY A 392 -2.76 30.74 11.32
CA GLY A 392 -3.32 30.41 12.63
C GLY A 392 -2.24 29.87 13.55
N ASP A 393 -2.20 30.34 14.80
CA ASP A 393 -1.44 29.67 15.85
C ASP A 393 -1.82 28.18 15.87
N SER A 394 -0.87 27.28 16.18
CA SER A 394 -1.07 25.83 16.31
C SER A 394 -2.34 25.46 17.08
N LYS A 395 -2.68 26.28 18.07
CA LYS A 395 -3.91 26.24 18.86
C LYS A 395 -5.19 26.36 18.01
N ASN A 396 -5.23 27.25 17.03
CA ASN A 396 -6.39 27.43 16.14
C ASN A 396 -6.61 26.21 15.23
N ILE A 397 -5.53 25.55 14.80
CA ILE A 397 -5.61 24.33 13.97
C ILE A 397 -6.12 23.16 14.82
N GLN A 398 -5.58 22.99 16.03
CA GLN A 398 -6.04 21.99 16.99
C GLN A 398 -7.50 22.22 17.40
N ASP A 399 -7.89 23.46 17.66
CA ASP A 399 -9.28 23.82 17.96
C ASP A 399 -10.22 23.54 16.79
N GLY A 400 -9.77 23.78 15.55
CA GLY A 400 -10.52 23.44 14.35
C GLY A 400 -10.72 21.93 14.18
N LEU A 401 -9.66 21.14 14.39
CA LEU A 401 -9.71 19.67 14.33
C LEU A 401 -10.56 19.08 15.46
N ARG A 402 -10.42 19.60 16.68
CA ARG A 402 -11.22 19.23 17.85
C ARG A 402 -12.70 19.47 17.61
N LYS A 403 -13.10 20.68 17.20
CA LYS A 403 -14.50 21.01 16.87
C LYS A 403 -15.08 20.11 15.79
N ARG A 404 -14.29 19.76 14.77
CA ARG A 404 -14.72 18.82 13.70
C ARG A 404 -14.95 17.41 14.26
N THR A 405 -14.07 16.95 15.14
CA THR A 405 -14.15 15.63 15.79
C THR A 405 -15.34 15.56 16.74
N GLU A 406 -15.51 16.55 17.62
CA GLU A 406 -16.66 16.70 18.52
C GLU A 406 -17.97 16.72 17.74
N ALA A 407 -18.04 17.50 16.65
CA ALA A 407 -19.22 17.53 15.80
C ALA A 407 -19.50 16.17 15.11
N SER A 408 -18.46 15.42 14.73
CA SER A 408 -18.61 14.05 14.18
C SER A 408 -19.13 13.07 15.23
N GLN A 409 -18.54 13.10 16.42
CA GLN A 409 -18.95 12.26 17.54
C GLN A 409 -20.39 12.57 17.95
N ALA A 410 -20.78 13.84 18.03
CA ALA A 410 -22.15 14.25 18.34
C ALA A 410 -23.16 13.74 17.30
N ARG A 411 -22.82 13.79 16.00
CA ARG A 411 -23.66 13.24 14.93
C ARG A 411 -23.77 11.72 15.03
N THR A 412 -22.66 11.02 15.20
CA THR A 412 -22.61 9.57 15.38
C THR A 412 -23.42 9.13 16.61
N ALA A 413 -23.28 9.84 17.73
CA ALA A 413 -24.03 9.59 18.96
C ALA A 413 -25.53 9.80 18.76
N THR A 414 -25.92 10.86 18.05
CA THR A 414 -27.33 11.14 17.70
C THR A 414 -27.92 9.99 16.87
N LEU A 415 -27.19 9.53 15.85
CA LEU A 415 -27.63 8.41 15.01
C LEU A 415 -27.75 7.11 15.81
N LYS A 416 -26.72 6.74 16.58
CA LYS A 416 -26.74 5.55 17.45
C LYS A 416 -27.91 5.59 18.44
N THR A 417 -28.14 6.74 19.06
CA THR A 417 -29.24 6.93 20.02
C THR A 417 -30.59 6.76 19.35
N GLY A 418 -30.81 7.39 18.20
CA GLY A 418 -32.07 7.26 17.46
C GLY A 418 -32.33 5.82 16.99
N VAL A 419 -31.29 5.12 16.52
CA VAL A 419 -31.40 3.71 16.11
C VAL A 419 -31.67 2.81 17.32
N ARG A 420 -30.93 2.96 18.44
CA ARG A 420 -31.19 2.17 19.65
C ARG A 420 -32.61 2.38 20.17
N ALA A 421 -33.07 3.63 20.21
CA ALA A 421 -34.43 3.97 20.60
C ALA A 421 -35.47 3.29 19.70
N ALA A 422 -35.24 3.26 18.38
CA ALA A 422 -36.11 2.56 17.43
C ALA A 422 -36.23 1.07 17.77
N PHE A 423 -35.14 0.41 18.16
CA PHE A 423 -35.13 -1.01 18.51
C PHE A 423 -35.51 -1.30 19.98
N GLY A 424 -35.90 -0.29 20.77
CA GLY A 424 -36.13 -0.45 22.21
C GLY A 424 -34.89 -0.90 22.99
N LEU A 425 -33.70 -0.70 22.41
CA LEU A 425 -32.43 -0.98 23.07
C LEU A 425 -32.15 0.14 24.08
N PRO A 426 -31.60 -0.19 25.26
CA PRO A 426 -31.21 0.82 26.21
C PRO A 426 -30.19 1.78 25.57
N PRO A 427 -30.20 3.08 25.95
CA PRO A 427 -29.11 3.98 25.59
C PRO A 427 -27.81 3.31 26.02
N GLU A 428 -26.77 3.48 25.20
CA GLU A 428 -25.44 2.98 25.54
C GLU A 428 -25.03 3.66 26.85
N THR A 429 -25.12 2.93 27.97
CA THR A 429 -24.46 3.35 29.20
C THR A 429 -22.99 3.32 28.86
N GLU A 430 -22.37 4.50 28.71
CA GLU A 430 -20.93 4.60 28.68
C GLU A 430 -20.41 3.80 29.87
N ALA A 431 -19.68 2.72 29.61
CA ALA A 431 -18.92 2.02 30.61
C ALA A 431 -17.74 2.93 30.99
N ILE A 432 -18.03 4.03 31.67
CA ILE A 432 -17.13 4.64 32.63
C ILE A 432 -17.20 3.70 33.84
N ALA A 433 -16.28 2.74 33.90
CA ALA A 433 -16.01 2.04 35.14
C ALA A 433 -15.46 3.07 36.14
N GLN A 434 -16.37 3.67 36.92
CA GLN A 434 -16.03 4.21 38.23
C GLN A 434 -15.84 3.03 39.17
N ASP A 435 -14.63 2.51 39.24
CA ASP A 435 -14.13 1.96 40.50
C ASP A 435 -13.54 3.14 41.27
N GLU A 436 -14.30 3.67 42.22
CA GLU A 436 -13.75 4.54 43.27
C GLU A 436 -12.84 3.69 44.17
N PRO A 437 -11.56 4.04 44.36
CA PRO A 437 -10.83 3.59 45.53
C PRO A 437 -11.23 4.48 46.71
N ASP A 438 -11.79 3.85 47.75
CA ASP A 438 -11.94 4.45 49.07
C ASP A 438 -10.61 5.06 49.55
N GLY A 439 -10.63 6.37 49.80
CA GLY A 439 -9.77 7.02 50.81
C GLY A 439 -8.47 7.66 50.35
N ALA A 440 -8.53 8.94 49.96
CA ALA A 440 -7.52 9.94 50.35
C ALA A 440 -8.12 11.35 50.23
N THR A 441 -8.23 12.02 51.38
CA THR A 441 -8.66 13.41 51.54
C THR A 441 -7.59 14.41 51.09
N ASP A 442 -8.07 15.45 50.42
CA ASP A 442 -7.64 16.86 50.40
C ASP A 442 -6.34 17.32 49.72
N ASP A 443 -6.55 18.39 48.94
CA ASP A 443 -5.67 19.51 48.56
C ASP A 443 -4.64 19.36 47.43
N ALA A 444 -5.09 19.65 46.19
CA ALA A 444 -4.59 20.78 45.40
C ALA A 444 -5.41 20.97 44.11
N GLY A 445 -5.95 22.17 43.92
CA GLY A 445 -6.75 22.53 42.74
C GLY A 445 -5.95 22.46 41.43
N GLY A 446 -6.51 21.74 40.46
CA GLY A 446 -6.08 21.71 39.07
C GLY A 446 -7.25 21.25 38.20
N ASP A 447 -7.56 22.06 37.19
CA ASP A 447 -8.65 21.90 36.22
C ASP A 447 -8.52 20.54 35.47
N GLY A 448 -9.18 19.51 35.99
CA GLY A 448 -9.08 18.12 35.53
C GLY A 448 -10.11 17.80 34.45
N GLY A 449 -9.84 18.21 33.21
CA GLY A 449 -10.53 17.66 32.06
C GLY A 449 -10.08 16.21 31.81
N THR A 450 -11.02 15.26 31.85
CA THR A 450 -10.81 13.87 31.43
C THR A 450 -10.21 13.82 30.01
N PRO A 451 -9.08 13.14 29.79
CA PRO A 451 -8.50 13.02 28.45
C PRO A 451 -9.37 12.08 27.61
N VAL A 452 -10.15 12.66 26.69
CA VAL A 452 -10.76 11.93 25.58
C VAL A 452 -9.63 11.55 24.62
N GLY A 453 -9.45 10.25 24.37
CA GLY A 453 -8.43 9.73 23.46
C GLY A 453 -8.63 10.25 22.04
N VAL A 454 -7.81 11.22 21.62
CA VAL A 454 -7.75 11.71 20.24
C VAL A 454 -6.66 10.94 19.51
N THR A 455 -7.03 10.18 18.47
CA THR A 455 -6.05 9.59 17.54
C THR A 455 -5.85 10.56 16.38
N VAL A 456 -4.76 11.34 16.41
CA VAL A 456 -4.29 12.16 15.28
C VAL A 456 -3.28 11.33 14.47
N ALA A 457 -3.12 11.63 13.17
CA ALA A 457 -2.24 10.94 12.21
C ALA A 457 -1.00 11.79 11.85
N ILE A 458 0.18 11.17 11.72
CA ILE A 458 1.47 11.79 11.32
C ILE A 458 2.12 10.90 10.27
N GLY A 459 2.61 11.51 9.19
CA GLY A 459 3.55 10.88 8.25
C GLY A 459 4.98 11.29 8.57
N LEU A 460 5.93 10.36 8.40
CA LEU A 460 7.36 10.67 8.39
C LEU A 460 7.72 11.31 7.04
N ALA A 461 8.15 12.57 7.08
CA ALA A 461 9.12 13.07 6.11
C ALA A 461 10.50 12.78 6.69
N THR A 462 11.24 11.82 6.13
CA THR A 462 12.67 11.69 6.41
C THR A 462 13.35 12.90 5.77
N THR A 463 13.95 13.74 6.59
CA THR A 463 14.94 14.72 6.12
C THR A 463 16.12 13.95 5.57
N ASP A 464 16.17 13.75 4.25
CA ASP A 464 17.44 13.46 3.62
C ASP A 464 18.28 14.74 3.63
N GLU A 465 19.54 14.54 4.02
CA GLU A 465 20.71 15.38 3.82
C GLU A 465 21.14 16.39 4.90
N SER A 466 21.80 15.88 5.94
CA SER A 466 23.09 16.43 6.36
C SER A 466 23.97 15.30 6.91
N GLY A 467 25.17 15.15 6.34
CA GLY A 467 26.28 14.70 7.16
C GLY A 467 26.52 15.76 8.23
N ASP A 468 26.59 15.34 9.48
CA ASP A 468 26.87 16.13 10.69
C ASP A 468 25.92 17.30 11.02
N SER A 469 24.67 16.99 11.40
CA SER A 469 23.97 17.79 12.41
C SER A 469 23.30 16.90 13.46
N ASP A 470 23.68 17.13 14.72
CA ASP A 470 23.14 16.48 15.92
C ASP A 470 21.62 16.62 16.03
N GLY A 471 20.91 15.49 15.92
CA GLY A 471 19.51 15.34 16.34
C GLY A 471 18.54 15.03 15.21
N VAL A 472 18.05 13.78 15.19
CA VAL A 472 16.80 13.41 14.51
C VAL A 472 15.64 13.81 15.42
N ILE A 473 14.74 14.65 14.93
CA ILE A 473 13.57 15.12 15.69
C ILE A 473 12.33 14.40 15.17
N VAL A 474 11.77 13.53 16.00
CA VAL A 474 10.41 13.01 15.83
C VAL A 474 9.49 13.81 16.78
N SER A 475 8.74 14.77 16.25
CA SER A 475 7.71 15.48 17.03
C SER A 475 6.43 14.64 17.08
N GLY A 476 6.04 14.24 18.30
CA GLY A 476 4.95 13.31 18.56
C GLY A 476 3.55 13.84 18.25
N GLY A 477 2.70 12.91 17.83
CA GLY A 477 1.27 13.11 17.61
C GLY A 477 0.61 12.13 16.61
N ALA A 478 1.13 10.91 16.44
CA ALA A 478 0.43 9.73 15.89
C ALA A 478 1.36 8.52 15.76
N VAL A 479 0.87 7.31 16.03
CA VAL A 479 1.44 6.07 15.49
C VAL A 479 0.40 5.44 14.56
N ALA A 480 0.67 5.49 13.26
CA ALA A 480 0.02 4.67 12.26
C ALA A 480 1.07 4.30 11.20
N LEU A 481 1.11 3.02 10.81
CA LEU A 481 1.97 2.49 9.76
C LEU A 481 1.46 2.97 8.40
N ASP A 482 2.22 3.82 7.72
CA ASP A 482 2.00 4.18 6.31
C ASP A 482 2.52 3.05 5.41
N MET A 483 1.60 2.31 4.79
CA MET A 483 1.91 1.25 3.83
C MET A 483 1.72 1.76 2.40
N SER A 484 2.68 2.56 1.91
CA SER A 484 2.75 2.94 0.50
C SER A 484 3.50 1.88 -0.32
N GLY A 485 2.80 0.79 -0.63
CA GLY A 485 3.27 -0.21 -1.59
C GLY A 485 2.14 -1.16 -1.97
N GLU A 486 1.84 -1.28 -3.26
CA GLU A 486 0.77 -2.14 -3.84
C GLU A 486 0.98 -3.66 -3.65
N HIS A 487 1.63 -4.10 -2.56
CA HIS A 487 1.79 -5.50 -2.16
C HIS A 487 1.11 -5.75 -0.81
N LEU A 488 -0.20 -5.52 -0.81
CA LEU A 488 -1.12 -5.84 0.27
C LEU A 488 -1.69 -7.26 0.09
N ASP A 489 -0.83 -8.28 0.22
CA ASP A 489 -1.28 -9.65 0.46
C ASP A 489 -0.95 -9.98 1.92
N GLY A 490 -1.86 -9.68 2.86
CA GLY A 490 -1.84 -10.32 4.17
C GLY A 490 -2.21 -9.55 5.44
N LEU A 491 -2.61 -8.27 5.42
CA LEU A 491 -3.05 -7.59 6.65
C LEU A 491 -4.58 -7.71 6.85
N LEU A 492 -5.00 -8.58 7.77
CA LEU A 492 -6.39 -8.69 8.22
C LEU A 492 -6.59 -7.84 9.48
N LEU A 493 -7.59 -6.96 9.46
CA LEU A 493 -8.08 -6.26 10.65
C LEU A 493 -8.99 -7.22 11.43
N GLY A 494 -8.46 -7.81 12.51
CA GLY A 494 -9.25 -8.56 13.49
C GLY A 494 -9.95 -7.60 14.46
N GLY A 495 -11.24 -7.85 14.71
CA GLY A 495 -12.00 -7.17 15.76
C GLY A 495 -11.87 -7.91 17.09
N ASP A 496 -12.04 -7.14 18.16
CA ASP A 496 -12.13 -7.53 19.58
C ASP A 496 -10.86 -8.15 20.19
N GLY A 497 -9.98 -7.28 20.73
CA GLY A 497 -9.05 -7.61 21.81
C GLY A 497 -7.69 -8.21 21.45
N ASP A 498 -7.53 -8.81 20.26
CA ASP A 498 -6.24 -9.37 19.85
C ASP A 498 -5.31 -8.32 19.20
N ALA A 499 -4.04 -8.36 19.58
CA ALA A 499 -3.02 -7.41 19.16
C ALA A 499 -2.92 -7.33 17.63
N MET A 500 -3.30 -6.17 17.07
CA MET A 500 -3.44 -5.86 15.64
C MET A 500 -2.15 -5.94 14.78
N LEU A 501 -1.03 -6.41 15.33
CA LEU A 501 0.27 -6.44 14.67
C LEU A 501 1.05 -7.75 14.94
N GLY A 502 0.34 -8.80 15.36
CA GLY A 502 0.87 -10.15 15.44
C GLY A 502 1.14 -10.74 14.06
N MET A 503 2.27 -10.38 13.43
CA MET A 503 2.98 -11.41 12.69
C MET A 503 3.39 -12.46 13.73
N ASP A 504 2.53 -13.45 13.91
CA ASP A 504 2.73 -14.58 14.82
C ASP A 504 4.14 -15.16 14.60
N ALA A 505 5.10 -14.79 15.45
CA ALA A 505 6.34 -15.53 15.54
C ALA A 505 6.05 -17.03 15.80
N GLY A 506 4.90 -17.35 16.41
CA GLY A 506 4.37 -18.71 16.58
C GLY A 506 4.01 -19.43 15.28
N ARG A 507 3.68 -18.71 14.19
CA ARG A 507 3.47 -19.33 12.87
C ARG A 507 4.77 -19.68 12.16
N THR A 508 5.92 -19.23 12.66
CA THR A 508 7.21 -19.44 11.97
C THR A 508 7.87 -20.75 12.36
N ILE A 509 7.74 -21.22 13.61
CA ILE A 509 8.27 -22.54 14.03
C ILE A 509 7.18 -23.60 13.79
N GLN A 510 6.83 -23.86 12.53
CA GLN A 510 5.80 -24.86 12.24
C GLN A 510 6.35 -26.29 12.41
N PRO A 511 5.62 -27.19 13.10
CA PRO A 511 5.96 -28.60 13.11
C PRO A 511 5.97 -29.18 11.69
N TYR A 512 6.74 -30.25 11.50
CA TYR A 512 6.65 -31.09 10.31
C TYR A 512 5.19 -31.55 10.13
N SER A 513 4.54 -31.11 9.06
CA SER A 513 3.12 -31.28 8.85
C SER A 513 2.76 -32.66 8.32
N LYS A 514 1.49 -33.04 8.43
CA LYS A 514 0.98 -34.27 7.80
C LYS A 514 1.16 -34.28 6.28
N GLN A 515 1.09 -33.13 5.64
CA GLN A 515 1.30 -33.00 4.20
C GLN A 515 2.78 -33.20 3.83
N GLU A 516 3.70 -32.69 4.63
CA GLU A 516 5.13 -32.94 4.44
C GLU A 516 5.47 -34.42 4.66
N LEU A 517 4.88 -35.05 5.68
CA LEU A 517 4.99 -36.50 5.89
C LEU A 517 4.47 -37.30 4.68
N GLN A 518 3.29 -36.94 4.17
CA GLN A 518 2.73 -37.57 2.99
C GLN A 518 3.65 -37.41 1.77
N THR A 519 4.24 -36.22 1.60
CA THR A 519 5.23 -35.97 0.54
C THR A 519 6.47 -36.85 0.71
N LEU A 520 6.96 -37.04 1.95
CA LEU A 520 8.07 -37.95 2.24
C LEU A 520 7.72 -39.40 1.89
N LEU A 521 6.52 -39.86 2.27
CA LEU A 521 6.04 -41.20 1.96
C LEU A 521 5.92 -41.43 0.43
N GLU A 522 5.47 -40.42 -0.31
CA GLU A 522 5.42 -40.46 -1.77
C GLU A 522 6.80 -40.45 -2.43
N LEU A 523 7.77 -39.76 -1.83
CA LEU A 523 9.12 -39.66 -2.36
C LEU A 523 9.99 -40.88 -2.05
N CYS A 524 9.81 -41.47 -0.87
CA CYS A 524 10.61 -42.60 -0.39
C CYS A 524 9.94 -43.96 -0.60
N GLU A 525 8.67 -43.98 -1.00
CA GLU A 525 7.87 -45.17 -1.31
C GLU A 525 8.09 -46.35 -0.33
N PRO A 526 7.93 -46.16 0.99
CA PRO A 526 8.17 -47.24 1.94
C PRO A 526 7.11 -48.34 1.78
N VAL A 527 7.47 -49.57 2.17
CA VAL A 527 6.56 -50.73 2.15
C VAL A 527 5.30 -50.42 2.97
N GLU A 528 4.12 -50.82 2.48
CA GLU A 528 2.81 -50.51 3.11
C GLU A 528 2.75 -50.89 4.60
N SER A 529 3.43 -51.95 5.02
CA SER A 529 3.49 -52.39 6.43
C SER A 529 4.16 -51.38 7.36
N VAL A 530 4.97 -50.46 6.84
CA VAL A 530 5.72 -49.45 7.61
C VAL A 530 4.92 -48.15 7.79
N LYS A 531 3.96 -47.85 6.90
CA LYS A 531 3.18 -46.60 6.97
C LYS A 531 2.46 -46.36 8.30
N PRO A 532 1.85 -47.38 8.97
CA PRO A 532 1.27 -47.19 10.29
C PRO A 532 2.30 -46.79 11.36
N VAL A 533 3.51 -47.35 11.30
CA VAL A 533 4.61 -47.01 12.22
C VAL A 533 5.05 -45.57 11.99
N VAL A 534 5.23 -45.16 10.74
CA VAL A 534 5.59 -43.78 10.37
C VAL A 534 4.54 -42.77 10.81
N THR A 535 3.26 -43.13 10.69
CA THR A 535 2.14 -42.29 11.16
C THR A 535 2.15 -42.14 12.68
N GLN A 536 2.49 -43.21 13.41
CA GLN A 536 2.62 -43.17 14.86
C GLN A 536 3.82 -42.31 15.30
N LEU A 537 5.00 -42.50 14.69
CA LEU A 537 6.18 -41.68 14.96
C LEU A 537 5.90 -40.18 14.73
N HIS A 538 5.13 -39.87 13.68
CA HIS A 538 4.70 -38.50 13.42
C HIS A 538 3.73 -37.96 14.46
N ALA A 539 2.80 -38.79 14.95
CA ALA A 539 1.90 -38.40 16.03
C ALA A 539 2.68 -38.09 17.32
N ASP A 540 3.65 -38.93 17.68
CA ASP A 540 4.52 -38.73 18.84
C ASP A 540 5.35 -37.44 18.69
N TYR A 541 5.89 -37.18 17.50
CA TYR A 541 6.55 -35.92 17.17
C TYR A 541 5.64 -34.69 17.34
N LEU A 542 4.37 -34.79 16.92
CA LEU A 542 3.42 -33.68 17.06
C LEU A 542 3.10 -33.36 18.52
N GLU A 543 3.15 -34.34 19.43
CA GLU A 543 3.01 -34.09 20.87
C GLU A 543 4.21 -33.29 21.41
N VAL A 544 5.43 -33.66 21.02
CA VAL A 544 6.64 -32.91 21.39
C VAL A 544 6.58 -31.48 20.81
N ALA A 545 6.22 -31.35 19.55
CA ALA A 545 6.12 -30.04 18.89
C ALA A 545 5.04 -29.16 19.53
N LYS A 546 3.90 -29.75 19.95
CA LYS A 546 2.87 -29.05 20.70
C LYS A 546 3.39 -28.53 22.04
N ALA A 547 4.16 -29.34 22.78
CA ALA A 547 4.77 -28.90 24.04
C ALA A 547 5.77 -27.75 23.82
N VAL A 548 6.55 -27.79 22.74
CA VAL A 548 7.46 -26.69 22.35
C VAL A 548 6.68 -25.41 22.03
N GLN A 549 5.56 -25.53 21.30
CA GLN A 549 4.70 -24.41 20.97
C GLN A 549 4.05 -23.80 22.22
N GLU A 550 3.52 -24.62 23.13
CA GLU A 550 2.94 -24.17 24.40
C GLU A 550 3.98 -23.44 25.27
N GLN A 551 5.22 -23.94 25.33
CA GLN A 551 6.31 -23.26 26.03
C GLN A 551 6.66 -21.90 25.39
N PHE A 552 6.61 -21.83 24.06
CA PHE A 552 6.85 -20.60 23.31
C PHE A 552 5.73 -19.57 23.50
N ASP A 553 4.47 -20.00 23.44
CA ASP A 553 3.29 -19.15 23.60
C ASP A 553 3.15 -18.64 25.05
N ALA A 554 3.70 -19.37 26.02
CA ALA A 554 3.79 -18.92 27.42
C ALA A 554 4.82 -17.79 27.65
N ALA A 555 5.72 -17.52 26.68
CA ALA A 555 6.71 -16.45 26.83
C ALA A 555 6.06 -15.06 26.67
N PRO A 556 6.45 -14.06 27.48
CA PRO A 556 5.87 -12.73 27.41
C PRO A 556 6.07 -12.10 26.04
N SER A 557 5.15 -11.23 25.62
CA SER A 557 5.28 -10.52 24.36
C SER A 557 6.44 -9.54 24.39
N ALA A 558 7.27 -9.53 23.33
CA ALA A 558 8.29 -8.49 23.11
C ALA A 558 7.75 -7.27 22.37
N GLN A 559 6.42 -7.15 22.26
CA GLN A 559 5.76 -6.09 21.49
C GLN A 559 5.02 -5.13 22.43
N MET A 560 4.86 -3.88 21.98
CA MET A 560 3.94 -2.94 22.63
C MET A 560 2.52 -3.47 22.59
N SER A 561 1.87 -3.55 23.75
CA SER A 561 0.45 -3.86 23.85
C SER A 561 -0.36 -2.58 24.00
N PHE A 562 -1.40 -2.42 23.18
CA PHE A 562 -2.33 -1.29 23.28
C PHE A 562 -3.61 -1.77 23.96
N GLY A 563 -3.66 -1.63 25.28
CA GLY A 563 -4.81 -2.04 26.09
C GLY A 563 -5.72 -0.85 26.45
N PRO A 564 -6.83 -1.11 27.15
CA PRO A 564 -7.72 -0.08 27.70
C PRO A 564 -7.00 0.92 28.63
N GLN A 565 -5.89 0.48 29.22
CA GLN A 565 -5.03 1.28 30.09
C GLN A 565 -3.97 2.10 29.32
N GLY A 566 -4.01 2.10 27.98
CA GLY A 566 -3.04 2.76 27.12
C GLY A 566 -1.97 1.81 26.56
N ALA A 567 -0.96 2.41 25.91
CA ALA A 567 0.18 1.67 25.37
C ALA A 567 1.09 1.23 26.51
N THR A 568 1.36 -0.07 26.63
CA THR A 568 2.34 -0.63 27.57
C THR A 568 3.55 -1.09 26.77
N ALA A 569 4.72 -0.50 27.05
CA ALA A 569 5.98 -0.97 26.49
C ALA A 569 6.40 -2.28 27.17
N PRO A 570 6.89 -3.27 26.40
CA PRO A 570 7.45 -4.49 26.97
C PRO A 570 8.69 -4.16 27.80
N THR A 571 8.85 -4.86 28.93
CA THR A 571 10.04 -4.67 29.77
C THR A 571 11.28 -5.27 29.10
N LYS A 572 12.47 -4.88 29.58
CA LYS A 572 13.73 -5.46 29.06
C LYS A 572 13.80 -6.96 29.33
N GLU A 573 13.23 -7.37 30.45
CA GLU A 573 13.05 -8.75 30.88
C GLU A 573 12.10 -9.49 29.93
N ASP A 574 10.96 -8.90 29.57
CA ASP A 574 10.01 -9.50 28.61
C ASP A 574 10.65 -9.70 27.24
N ILE A 575 11.33 -8.68 26.72
CA ILE A 575 12.06 -8.77 25.46
C ILE A 575 13.11 -9.88 25.54
N THR A 576 13.92 -9.90 26.59
CA THR A 576 14.97 -10.92 26.75
C THR A 576 14.36 -12.33 26.84
N ALA A 577 13.34 -12.51 27.67
CA ALA A 577 12.64 -13.78 27.86
C ALA A 577 12.02 -14.27 26.54
N ARG A 578 11.44 -13.37 25.75
CA ARG A 578 10.88 -13.72 24.43
C ARG A 578 11.94 -14.21 23.45
N TYR A 579 13.06 -13.50 23.33
CA TYR A 579 14.14 -13.92 22.42
C TYR A 579 14.81 -15.23 22.89
N GLU A 580 14.94 -15.43 24.20
CA GLU A 580 15.41 -16.71 24.76
C GLU A 580 14.42 -17.84 24.50
N ALA A 581 13.12 -17.58 24.62
CA ALA A 581 12.07 -18.54 24.29
C ALA A 581 12.07 -18.91 22.81
N VAL A 582 12.22 -17.96 21.88
CA VAL A 582 12.39 -18.25 20.43
C VAL A 582 13.60 -19.18 20.21
N ARG A 583 14.74 -18.86 20.82
CA ARG A 583 15.98 -19.65 20.68
C ARG A 583 15.80 -21.07 21.25
N ALA A 584 15.19 -21.18 22.43
CA ALA A 584 14.93 -22.45 23.09
C ALA A 584 13.94 -23.30 22.28
N ALA A 585 12.85 -22.69 21.79
CA ALA A 585 11.83 -23.36 20.99
C ALA A 585 12.41 -23.87 19.67
N LEU A 586 13.21 -23.05 18.96
CA LEU A 586 13.86 -23.49 17.72
C LEU A 586 14.85 -24.63 17.98
N GLY A 587 15.67 -24.54 19.04
CA GLY A 587 16.61 -25.60 19.41
C GLY A 587 15.93 -26.89 19.93
N ALA A 588 14.73 -26.79 20.50
CA ALA A 588 13.91 -27.95 20.84
C ALA A 588 13.28 -28.57 19.59
N MET A 589 12.78 -27.76 18.66
CA MET A 589 12.24 -28.23 17.38
C MET A 589 13.31 -28.86 16.50
N GLU A 590 14.54 -28.30 16.45
CA GLU A 590 15.67 -28.91 15.74
C GLU A 590 16.00 -30.31 16.28
N ARG A 591 15.92 -30.50 17.60
CA ARG A 591 16.13 -31.82 18.23
C ARG A 591 14.98 -32.77 17.94
N ALA A 592 13.73 -32.31 18.07
CA ALA A 592 12.55 -33.11 17.75
C ALA A 592 12.53 -33.55 16.28
N ASP A 593 12.93 -32.67 15.35
CA ASP A 593 13.09 -33.02 13.94
C ASP A 593 14.22 -34.05 13.77
N ALA A 594 15.37 -33.86 14.42
CA ALA A 594 16.48 -34.81 14.34
C ALA A 594 16.11 -36.21 14.86
N ASP A 595 15.40 -36.29 15.99
CA ASP A 595 14.92 -37.55 16.58
C ASP A 595 13.91 -38.22 15.64
N LEU A 596 12.93 -37.47 15.11
CA LEU A 596 11.97 -37.98 14.12
C LEU A 596 12.68 -38.55 12.89
N PHE A 597 13.64 -37.81 12.30
CA PHE A 597 14.34 -38.28 11.10
C PHE A 597 15.28 -39.46 11.39
N ALA A 598 15.86 -39.54 12.58
CA ALA A 598 16.61 -40.72 13.00
C ALA A 598 15.70 -41.96 13.07
N ASP A 599 14.53 -41.84 13.69
CA ASP A 599 13.56 -42.93 13.78
C ASP A 599 12.99 -43.31 12.40
N LEU A 600 12.70 -42.33 11.54
CA LEU A 600 12.28 -42.59 10.16
C LEU A 600 13.35 -43.33 9.36
N SER A 601 14.64 -43.02 9.56
CA SER A 601 15.75 -43.68 8.85
C SER A 601 15.95 -45.14 9.26
N ALA A 602 15.41 -45.54 10.42
CA ALA A 602 15.42 -46.93 10.86
C ALA A 602 14.37 -47.80 10.14
N VAL A 603 13.36 -47.18 9.54
CA VAL A 603 12.22 -47.90 8.91
C VAL A 603 11.99 -47.57 7.43
N ILE A 604 12.58 -46.49 6.92
CA ILE A 604 12.57 -46.03 5.53
C ILE A 604 14.01 -45.98 5.01
N ASP A 605 14.21 -46.02 3.69
CA ASP A 605 15.51 -45.82 3.05
C ASP A 605 16.26 -44.59 3.61
N GLU A 606 17.42 -44.85 4.21
CA GLU A 606 18.23 -43.84 4.92
C GLU A 606 18.64 -42.69 3.99
N ALA A 607 18.98 -42.98 2.73
CA ALA A 607 19.41 -41.95 1.79
C ALA A 607 18.27 -40.97 1.47
N CYS A 608 17.05 -41.47 1.25
CA CYS A 608 15.87 -40.65 1.04
C CYS A 608 15.51 -39.82 2.28
N VAL A 609 15.47 -40.45 3.47
CA VAL A 609 15.16 -39.76 4.74
C VAL A 609 16.17 -38.65 5.02
N ARG A 610 17.46 -38.92 4.81
CA ARG A 610 18.53 -37.92 4.99
C ARG A 610 18.33 -36.70 4.09
N GLN A 611 17.94 -36.87 2.83
CA GLN A 611 17.67 -35.74 1.94
C GLN A 611 16.48 -34.89 2.43
N GLN A 612 15.43 -35.54 2.97
CA GLN A 612 14.29 -34.83 3.56
C GLN A 612 14.66 -34.11 4.86
N ALA A 613 15.45 -34.75 5.72
CA ALA A 613 15.97 -34.15 6.93
C ALA A 613 16.80 -32.89 6.63
N GLN A 614 17.66 -32.96 5.62
CA GLN A 614 18.45 -31.83 5.15
C GLN A 614 17.60 -30.66 4.63
N PHE A 615 16.55 -30.96 3.85
CA PHE A 615 15.61 -29.94 3.38
C PHE A 615 14.87 -29.30 4.54
N ARG A 616 14.35 -30.11 5.47
CA ARG A 616 13.63 -29.65 6.65
C ARG A 616 14.52 -28.79 7.56
N ALA A 617 15.77 -29.18 7.79
CA ALA A 617 16.72 -28.39 8.56
C ALA A 617 16.94 -26.98 7.96
N ARG A 618 17.06 -26.85 6.63
CA ARG A 618 17.16 -25.55 5.97
C ARG A 618 15.86 -24.75 6.07
N SER A 619 14.71 -25.41 5.90
CA SER A 619 13.38 -24.79 6.05
C SER A 619 13.17 -24.23 7.46
N LEU A 620 13.49 -25.02 8.50
CA LEU A 620 13.38 -24.63 9.90
C LEU A 620 14.33 -23.47 10.24
N ALA A 621 15.59 -23.54 9.81
CA ALA A 621 16.56 -22.46 10.01
C ALA A 621 16.09 -21.15 9.35
N ARG A 622 15.52 -21.23 8.13
CA ARG A 622 14.93 -20.07 7.45
C ARG A 622 13.72 -19.53 8.20
N ALA A 623 12.87 -20.39 8.74
CA ALA A 623 11.67 -19.98 9.44
C ALA A 623 12.01 -19.24 10.75
N GLY A 624 13.06 -19.68 11.45
CA GLY A 624 13.63 -18.96 12.60
C GLY A 624 14.04 -17.52 12.27
N VAL A 625 14.64 -17.28 11.10
CA VAL A 625 14.99 -15.91 10.64
C VAL A 625 13.75 -15.04 10.51
N SER A 626 12.67 -15.56 9.89
CA SER A 626 11.44 -14.80 9.69
C SER A 626 10.72 -14.47 11.00
N GLY A 627 10.78 -15.35 12.01
CA GLY A 627 10.15 -15.10 13.31
C GLY A 627 10.92 -14.16 14.22
N ALA A 628 12.24 -14.07 14.02
CA ALA A 628 13.14 -13.25 14.84
C ALA A 628 13.19 -11.76 14.44
N GLY A 629 12.89 -11.44 13.17
CA GLY A 629 13.09 -10.10 12.60
C GLY A 629 11.89 -9.17 12.64
N SER A 630 10.74 -9.59 13.18
CA SER A 630 9.47 -8.86 13.09
C SER A 630 9.20 -7.94 14.30
N SER A 631 10.15 -7.10 14.74
CA SER A 631 9.81 -6.05 15.74
C SER A 631 9.00 -4.92 15.06
N MET A 632 8.01 -4.39 15.78
CA MET A 632 6.91 -3.61 15.18
C MET A 632 7.24 -2.15 14.89
N ALA A 633 8.18 -1.50 15.61
CA ALA A 633 8.44 -0.08 15.36
C ALA A 633 9.50 0.20 14.28
N PHE A 634 10.38 -0.76 13.98
CA PHE A 634 11.37 -0.62 12.92
C PHE A 634 11.11 -1.53 11.72
N GLY A 635 9.83 -1.71 11.35
CA GLY A 635 9.41 -2.22 10.03
C GLY A 635 9.98 -1.42 8.83
N MET A 636 10.81 -0.41 9.12
CA MET A 636 11.63 0.38 8.24
C MET A 636 12.97 -0.28 7.85
N THR A 637 13.39 -1.44 8.40
CA THR A 637 14.46 -2.19 7.72
C THR A 637 13.87 -2.71 6.42
N PRO A 638 14.15 -2.08 5.26
CA PRO A 638 13.51 -2.47 4.03
C PRO A 638 13.85 -3.94 3.80
N SER A 639 12.90 -4.72 3.31
CA SER A 639 13.22 -6.04 2.77
C SER A 639 14.27 -5.83 1.68
N HIS A 640 15.55 -6.04 2.02
CA HIS A 640 16.66 -5.64 1.17
C HIS A 640 16.60 -6.32 -0.20
N PRO A 641 17.18 -5.69 -1.24
CA PRO A 641 17.11 -6.12 -2.64
C PRO A 641 17.74 -7.48 -2.96
N SER A 642 18.27 -8.19 -1.96
CA SER A 642 18.55 -9.61 -2.09
C SER A 642 17.26 -10.32 -2.46
N GLY A 643 17.17 -10.79 -3.71
CA GLY A 643 16.01 -11.56 -4.18
C GLY A 643 15.64 -12.68 -3.19
N PRO A 644 14.40 -13.19 -3.26
CA PRO A 644 13.92 -14.18 -2.30
C PRO A 644 14.89 -15.36 -2.21
N PHE A 645 15.17 -15.83 -0.99
CA PHE A 645 15.92 -17.06 -0.79
C PHE A 645 15.18 -18.21 -1.49
N VAL A 646 15.87 -18.86 -2.43
CA VAL A 646 15.37 -20.00 -3.18
C VAL A 646 16.15 -21.23 -2.74
N ASP A 647 15.49 -22.19 -2.11
CA ASP A 647 16.12 -23.46 -1.75
C ASP A 647 16.35 -24.31 -3.02
N PRO A 648 17.57 -24.83 -3.27
CA PRO A 648 17.83 -25.71 -4.40
C PRO A 648 16.88 -26.91 -4.50
N GLU A 649 16.50 -27.50 -3.37
CA GLU A 649 15.60 -28.66 -3.33
C GLU A 649 14.18 -28.29 -3.77
N SER A 650 13.71 -27.10 -3.42
CA SER A 650 12.38 -26.63 -3.87
C SER A 650 12.33 -26.52 -5.40
N VAL A 651 13.43 -26.11 -6.04
CA VAL A 651 13.55 -26.04 -7.50
C VAL A 651 13.59 -27.43 -8.12
N ILE A 652 14.37 -28.35 -7.54
CA ILE A 652 14.44 -29.75 -8.01
C ILE A 652 13.06 -30.41 -7.94
N ARG A 653 12.31 -30.19 -6.83
CA ARG A 653 10.93 -30.70 -6.68
C ARG A 653 9.99 -30.12 -7.72
N ALA A 654 9.99 -28.79 -7.89
CA ALA A 654 9.17 -28.14 -8.90
C ALA A 654 9.47 -28.66 -10.31
N ALA A 655 10.75 -28.79 -10.67
CA ALA A 655 11.18 -29.31 -11.96
C ALA A 655 10.74 -30.77 -12.18
N ARG A 656 10.79 -31.61 -11.14
CA ARG A 656 10.33 -33.00 -11.22
C ARG A 656 8.81 -33.10 -11.37
N VAL A 657 8.05 -32.32 -10.58
CA VAL A 657 6.58 -32.28 -10.64
C VAL A 657 6.11 -31.83 -12.03
N ASP A 658 6.80 -30.85 -12.61
CA ASP A 658 6.52 -30.35 -13.96
C ASP A 658 7.01 -31.30 -15.08
N GLY A 659 7.65 -32.43 -14.74
CA GLY A 659 8.24 -33.36 -15.70
C GLY A 659 9.43 -32.79 -16.50
N ALA A 660 9.98 -31.65 -16.06
CA ALA A 660 11.10 -30.98 -16.72
C ALA A 660 12.42 -31.74 -16.55
N ILE A 661 12.54 -32.51 -15.46
CA ILE A 661 13.64 -33.43 -15.21
C ILE A 661 13.08 -34.81 -14.88
N ASP A 662 13.81 -35.86 -15.29
CA ASP A 662 13.47 -37.24 -14.95
C ASP A 662 13.90 -37.58 -13.50
N ALA A 663 13.48 -38.75 -13.00
CA ALA A 663 13.79 -39.17 -11.63
C ALA A 663 15.31 -39.33 -11.40
N GLU A 664 16.05 -39.80 -12.40
CA GLU A 664 17.51 -39.97 -12.35
C GLU A 664 18.23 -38.62 -12.22
N ALA A 665 17.86 -37.63 -13.04
CA ALA A 665 18.36 -36.27 -12.95
C ALA A 665 18.02 -35.66 -11.59
N ALA A 666 16.79 -35.82 -11.10
CA ALA A 666 16.40 -35.34 -9.77
C ALA A 666 17.28 -35.94 -8.67
N THR A 667 17.53 -37.25 -8.67
CA THR A 667 18.44 -37.90 -7.70
C THR A 667 19.86 -37.34 -7.78
N THR A 668 20.40 -37.19 -8.99
CA THR A 668 21.75 -36.63 -9.21
C THR A 668 21.87 -35.21 -8.65
N LEU A 669 20.89 -34.35 -8.94
CA LEU A 669 20.86 -32.99 -8.41
C LEU A 669 20.76 -32.97 -6.88
N ARG A 670 19.94 -33.83 -6.29
CA ARG A 670 19.80 -33.93 -4.82
C ARG A 670 21.08 -34.37 -4.14
N GLU A 671 21.77 -35.36 -4.69
CA GLU A 671 23.08 -35.80 -4.20
C GLU A 671 24.12 -34.67 -4.27
N HIS A 672 24.11 -33.90 -5.35
CA HIS A 672 24.98 -32.73 -5.47
C HIS A 672 24.66 -31.66 -4.41
N VAL A 673 23.38 -31.34 -4.20
CA VAL A 673 22.95 -30.41 -3.14
C VAL A 673 23.32 -30.95 -1.76
N ALA A 674 23.13 -32.24 -1.51
CA ALA A 674 23.46 -32.87 -0.23
C ALA A 674 24.96 -32.83 0.09
N THR A 675 25.81 -33.03 -0.93
CA THR A 675 27.27 -33.13 -0.76
C THR A 675 27.99 -31.78 -0.81
N GLN A 676 27.53 -30.85 -1.64
CA GLN A 676 28.24 -29.58 -1.88
C GLN A 676 27.48 -28.35 -1.37
N GLY A 677 26.15 -28.44 -1.23
CA GLY A 677 25.30 -27.28 -0.95
C GLY A 677 24.70 -27.23 0.45
N HIS A 678 24.39 -28.37 1.07
CA HIS A 678 23.60 -28.42 2.30
C HIS A 678 24.30 -27.72 3.48
N ASP A 679 25.50 -28.17 3.85
CA ASP A 679 26.19 -27.65 5.04
C ASP A 679 26.51 -26.14 4.91
N PRO A 680 27.03 -25.63 3.78
CA PRO A 680 27.29 -24.19 3.64
C PRO A 680 26.02 -23.35 3.69
N ILE A 681 24.91 -23.80 3.08
CA ILE A 681 23.63 -23.08 3.13
C ILE A 681 23.06 -23.10 4.54
N LEU A 682 23.05 -24.27 5.20
CA LEU A 682 22.53 -24.41 6.55
C LEU A 682 23.35 -23.57 7.55
N ALA A 683 24.67 -23.58 7.45
CA ALA A 683 25.54 -22.75 8.27
C ALA A 683 25.25 -21.25 8.08
N ALA A 684 25.08 -20.79 6.83
CA ALA A 684 24.73 -19.41 6.54
C ALA A 684 23.34 -19.02 7.06
N LEU A 685 22.34 -19.91 6.96
CA LEU A 685 21.00 -19.70 7.54
C LEU A 685 21.04 -19.65 9.07
N LYS A 686 21.82 -20.52 9.72
CA LYS A 686 22.01 -20.51 11.17
C LYS A 686 22.73 -19.24 11.63
N ASN A 687 23.75 -18.80 10.90
CA ASN A 687 24.43 -17.52 11.15
C ASN A 687 23.44 -16.35 11.01
N GLN A 688 22.65 -16.33 9.93
CA GLN A 688 21.60 -15.34 9.72
C GLN A 688 20.62 -15.30 10.89
N PHE A 689 20.12 -16.46 11.33
CA PHE A 689 19.24 -16.53 12.49
C PHE A 689 19.91 -15.97 13.75
N GLN A 690 21.15 -16.37 14.04
CA GLN A 690 21.88 -15.90 15.21
C GLN A 690 22.07 -14.38 15.21
N VAL A 691 22.48 -13.82 14.06
CA VAL A 691 22.65 -12.37 13.88
C VAL A 691 21.32 -11.63 13.97
N THR A 692 20.26 -12.13 13.34
CA THR A 692 18.91 -11.55 13.47
C THR A 692 18.41 -11.60 14.91
N MET A 693 18.68 -12.67 15.65
CA MET A 693 18.29 -12.78 17.06
C MET A 693 19.09 -11.84 17.97
N SER A 694 20.41 -11.74 17.79
CA SER A 694 21.24 -10.84 18.61
C SER A 694 20.88 -9.38 18.35
N ASN A 695 20.85 -9.01 17.09
CA ASN A 695 20.65 -7.63 16.68
C ASN A 695 19.17 -7.23 16.78
N GLY A 696 18.24 -8.16 16.60
CA GLY A 696 16.80 -7.93 16.77
C GLY A 696 16.47 -7.67 18.22
N ARG A 697 17.07 -8.45 19.15
CA ARG A 697 16.96 -8.18 20.60
C ARG A 697 17.51 -6.79 20.91
N GLU A 698 18.66 -6.45 20.36
CA GLU A 698 19.27 -5.14 20.56
C GLU A 698 18.37 -3.99 20.07
N LEU A 699 17.80 -4.12 18.87
CA LEU A 699 16.85 -3.16 18.31
C LEU A 699 15.57 -3.06 19.15
N ALA A 700 15.04 -4.18 19.64
CA ALA A 700 13.86 -4.20 20.51
C ALA A 700 14.14 -3.54 21.88
N LEU A 701 15.34 -3.72 22.44
CA LEU A 701 15.75 -3.05 23.67
C LEU A 701 15.90 -1.54 23.47
N LEU A 702 16.49 -1.13 22.34
CA LEU A 702 16.57 0.28 21.94
C LEU A 702 15.17 0.88 21.73
N GLU A 703 14.27 0.14 21.09
CA GLU A 703 12.87 0.49 20.90
C GLU A 703 12.19 0.72 22.26
N SER A 704 12.21 -0.25 23.17
CA SER A 704 11.64 -0.10 24.50
C SER A 704 12.21 1.11 25.25
N ASP A 705 13.52 1.37 25.15
CA ASP A 705 14.15 2.55 25.76
C ASP A 705 13.67 3.87 25.14
N LEU A 706 13.46 3.92 23.82
CA LEU A 706 12.91 5.08 23.11
C LEU A 706 11.44 5.34 23.43
N PHE A 707 10.64 4.30 23.67
CA PHE A 707 9.20 4.41 23.94
C PHE A 707 8.84 4.67 25.41
N LYS A 708 9.76 4.45 26.36
CA LYS A 708 9.52 4.69 27.80
C LYS A 708 8.99 6.09 28.14
N PRO A 709 9.57 7.20 27.62
CA PRO A 709 9.07 8.55 27.92
C PRO A 709 7.64 8.78 27.41
N ALA A 710 7.31 8.22 26.23
CA ALA A 710 5.98 8.33 25.66
C ALA A 710 4.93 7.54 26.48
N VAL A 711 5.30 6.37 27.00
CA VAL A 711 4.44 5.56 27.87
C VAL A 711 4.25 6.18 29.26
N ALA A 712 5.24 6.92 29.76
CA ALA A 712 5.17 7.60 31.06
C ALA A 712 4.23 8.82 31.07
N GLY A 713 3.58 9.16 29.94
CA GLY A 713 2.65 10.28 29.87
C GLY A 713 3.32 11.65 29.73
N ASP A 714 4.62 11.70 29.45
CA ASP A 714 5.31 12.95 29.08
C ASP A 714 4.85 13.40 27.69
N ALA A 715 3.70 14.06 27.66
CA ALA A 715 3.12 14.68 26.48
C ALA A 715 4.10 15.73 25.93
N GLY A 716 4.89 15.34 24.93
CA GLY A 716 5.89 16.18 24.29
C GLY A 716 7.34 15.67 24.36
N ALA A 717 7.60 14.50 24.96
CA ALA A 717 8.93 13.88 24.87
C ALA A 717 9.26 13.53 23.41
N SER A 718 10.10 14.36 22.77
CA SER A 718 10.65 14.04 21.45
C SER A 718 11.51 12.79 21.57
N MET A 719 11.22 11.76 20.79
CA MET A 719 12.13 10.63 20.62
C MET A 719 13.35 11.11 19.84
N THR A 720 14.42 11.47 20.55
CA THR A 720 15.70 11.75 19.92
C THR A 720 16.50 10.47 19.84
N ILE A 721 16.71 9.99 18.62
CA ILE A 721 17.71 8.95 18.36
C ILE A 721 19.06 9.67 18.43
N ASP A 722 19.83 9.43 19.50
CA ASP A 722 21.20 9.94 19.56
C ASP A 722 22.09 9.22 18.54
N GLU A 723 23.24 9.80 18.22
CA GLU A 723 24.20 9.26 17.24
C GLU A 723 24.62 7.82 17.59
N SER A 724 24.77 7.51 18.87
CA SER A 724 25.19 6.19 19.32
C SER A 724 24.11 5.13 19.10
N VAL A 725 22.84 5.47 19.33
CA VAL A 725 21.68 4.62 19.03
C VAL A 725 21.53 4.47 17.52
N GLY A 726 21.64 5.55 16.75
CA GLY A 726 21.58 5.52 15.29
C GLY A 726 22.67 4.64 14.69
N LYS A 727 23.92 4.76 15.18
CA LYS A 727 25.05 3.92 14.77
C LYS A 727 24.81 2.45 15.09
N ARG A 728 24.36 2.13 16.31
CA ARG A 728 24.05 0.75 16.70
C ARG A 728 22.93 0.15 15.86
N MET A 729 21.87 0.92 15.58
CA MET A 729 20.79 0.48 14.69
C MET A 729 21.29 0.20 13.26
N HIS A 730 22.19 1.05 12.77
CA HIS A 730 22.81 0.88 11.45
C HIS A 730 23.69 -0.37 11.41
N GLU A 731 24.62 -0.53 12.35
CA GLU A 731 25.49 -1.72 12.46
C GLU A 731 24.67 -3.01 12.61
N ALA A 732 23.63 -2.98 13.44
CA ALA A 732 22.69 -4.07 13.62
C ALA A 732 22.02 -4.47 12.29
N SER A 733 21.52 -3.48 11.55
CA SER A 733 20.88 -3.67 10.25
C SER A 733 21.85 -4.19 9.20
N GLU A 734 23.05 -3.61 9.10
CA GLU A 734 24.09 -4.06 8.17
C GLU A 734 24.50 -5.51 8.41
N ALA A 735 24.72 -5.89 9.68
CA ALA A 735 25.07 -7.26 10.02
C ALA A 735 23.92 -8.25 9.67
N MET A 736 22.66 -7.90 9.96
CA MET A 736 21.51 -8.72 9.54
C MET A 736 21.47 -8.89 8.01
N ASN A 737 21.76 -7.82 7.27
CA ASN A 737 21.76 -7.82 5.82
C ASN A 737 22.89 -8.65 5.23
N GLN A 738 24.10 -8.51 5.77
CA GLN A 738 25.24 -9.32 5.36
C GLN A 738 24.95 -10.81 5.55
N ALA A 739 24.42 -11.20 6.71
CA ALA A 739 24.08 -12.60 6.98
C ALA A 739 22.96 -13.13 6.07
N ARG A 740 21.94 -12.30 5.78
CA ARG A 740 20.88 -12.61 4.80
C ARG A 740 21.41 -12.77 3.38
N ASN A 741 22.30 -11.88 2.97
CA ASN A 741 22.93 -11.91 1.65
C ASN A 741 23.82 -13.14 1.50
N GLU A 742 24.53 -13.53 2.55
CA GLU A 742 25.37 -14.73 2.55
C GLU A 742 24.52 -15.99 2.29
N ALA A 743 23.45 -16.22 3.05
CA ALA A 743 22.58 -17.38 2.87
C ALA A 743 22.00 -17.45 1.45
N SER A 744 21.52 -16.29 0.94
CA SER A 744 20.98 -16.19 -0.42
C SER A 744 22.04 -16.41 -1.50
N THR A 745 23.26 -15.92 -1.28
CA THR A 745 24.40 -16.10 -2.19
C THR A 745 24.82 -17.56 -2.25
N ARG A 746 24.93 -18.24 -1.11
CA ARG A 746 25.26 -19.68 -1.05
C ARG A 746 24.22 -20.52 -1.78
N ALA A 747 22.93 -20.26 -1.54
CA ALA A 747 21.85 -20.97 -2.22
C ALA A 747 21.85 -20.72 -3.73
N ARG A 748 22.11 -19.47 -4.16
CA ARG A 748 22.24 -19.11 -5.57
C ARG A 748 23.44 -19.80 -6.23
N GLN A 749 24.60 -19.81 -5.60
CA GLN A 749 25.80 -20.49 -6.13
C GLN A 749 25.53 -21.97 -6.40
N VAL A 750 24.82 -22.65 -5.50
CA VAL A 750 24.42 -24.05 -5.71
C VAL A 750 23.43 -24.14 -6.86
N LEU A 751 22.36 -23.33 -6.87
CA LEU A 751 21.35 -23.32 -7.93
C LEU A 751 21.93 -23.08 -9.32
N ASP A 752 22.86 -22.13 -9.46
CA ASP A 752 23.47 -21.76 -10.74
C ASP A 752 24.40 -22.87 -11.27
N ALA A 753 24.90 -23.76 -10.41
CA ALA A 753 25.72 -24.90 -10.79
C ALA A 753 24.88 -26.12 -11.26
N LEU A 754 23.64 -26.27 -10.77
CA LEU A 754 22.80 -27.44 -11.08
C LEU A 754 22.51 -27.66 -12.58
N PRO A 755 22.26 -26.64 -13.42
CA PRO A 755 22.00 -26.84 -14.85
C PRO A 755 23.13 -27.55 -15.60
N ALA A 756 24.39 -27.43 -15.14
CA ALA A 756 25.53 -28.08 -15.76
C ALA A 756 25.49 -29.61 -15.63
N LEU A 757 24.77 -30.13 -14.63
CA LEU A 757 24.56 -31.55 -14.36
C LEU A 757 23.41 -32.15 -15.18
N LEU A 758 22.63 -31.31 -15.87
CA LEU A 758 21.46 -31.71 -16.65
C LEU A 758 21.80 -31.88 -18.14
N LYS A 759 21.04 -32.76 -18.80
CA LYS A 759 21.03 -32.88 -20.27
C LYS A 759 20.57 -31.54 -20.87
N GLU A 760 21.08 -31.19 -22.06
CA GLU A 760 20.76 -29.91 -22.73
C GLU A 760 19.24 -29.69 -22.87
N SER A 761 18.48 -30.76 -23.15
CA SER A 761 17.02 -30.73 -23.27
C SER A 761 16.27 -30.42 -21.97
N GLN A 762 16.88 -30.70 -20.81
CA GLN A 762 16.27 -30.53 -19.48
C GLN A 762 16.51 -29.13 -18.90
N ARG A 763 17.59 -28.46 -19.31
CA ARG A 763 18.00 -27.15 -18.76
C ARG A 763 16.92 -26.06 -18.85
N PRO A 764 16.21 -25.86 -19.99
CA PRO A 764 15.19 -24.82 -20.06
C PRO A 764 14.02 -25.06 -19.10
N GLY A 765 13.63 -26.33 -18.91
CA GLY A 765 12.57 -26.71 -17.99
C GLY A 765 12.99 -26.52 -16.53
N PHE A 766 14.22 -26.87 -16.18
CA PHE A 766 14.78 -26.62 -14.85
C PHE A 766 14.88 -25.12 -14.53
N GLN A 767 15.35 -24.30 -15.48
CA GLN A 767 15.41 -22.85 -15.31
C GLN A 767 14.02 -22.26 -15.07
N ARG A 768 13.01 -22.73 -15.82
CA ARG A 768 11.62 -22.33 -15.60
C ARG A 768 11.14 -22.68 -14.19
N ALA A 769 11.43 -23.88 -13.70
CA ALA A 769 11.08 -24.28 -12.34
C ALA A 769 11.79 -23.38 -11.30
N ALA A 770 13.04 -22.99 -11.55
CA ALA A 770 13.76 -22.05 -10.69
C ALA A 770 13.06 -20.68 -10.64
N ASP A 771 12.60 -20.17 -11.79
CA ASP A 771 11.86 -18.92 -11.88
C ASP A 771 10.48 -19.00 -11.20
N VAL A 772 9.79 -20.14 -11.30
CA VAL A 772 8.50 -20.39 -10.60
C VAL A 772 8.68 -20.32 -9.09
N VAL A 773 9.73 -20.94 -8.55
CA VAL A 773 10.00 -20.92 -7.10
C VAL A 773 10.49 -19.54 -6.65
N ARG A 774 11.26 -18.84 -7.51
CA ARG A 774 11.80 -17.51 -7.20
C ARG A 774 10.74 -16.42 -7.22
N TYR A 775 9.77 -16.49 -8.14
CA TYR A 775 8.77 -15.46 -8.37
C TYR A 775 7.35 -16.05 -8.45
N PRO A 776 6.89 -16.76 -7.40
CA PRO A 776 5.64 -17.55 -7.45
C PRO A 776 4.43 -16.71 -7.84
N GLU A 777 4.35 -15.45 -7.39
CA GLU A 777 3.29 -14.50 -7.75
C GLU A 777 3.29 -14.06 -9.22
N THR A 778 4.41 -14.22 -9.94
CA THR A 778 4.48 -14.01 -11.39
C THR A 778 3.84 -15.17 -12.16
N PHE A 779 3.91 -16.38 -11.59
CA PHE A 779 3.40 -17.61 -12.20
C PHE A 779 2.00 -18.02 -11.68
N ARG A 780 1.60 -17.54 -10.48
CA ARG A 780 0.24 -17.67 -9.93
C ARG A 780 -0.66 -16.56 -10.46
N ASP A 781 -0.99 -16.63 -11.73
CA ASP A 781 -1.96 -15.73 -12.36
C ASP A 781 -3.37 -16.33 -12.29
N PRO A 782 -4.29 -15.76 -11.48
CA PRO A 782 -5.67 -16.24 -11.42
C PRO A 782 -6.43 -16.02 -12.72
N THR A 783 -5.92 -15.19 -13.63
CA THR A 783 -6.54 -14.89 -14.93
C THR A 783 -5.94 -15.68 -16.10
N ASP A 784 -5.09 -16.69 -15.82
CA ASP A 784 -4.54 -17.58 -16.84
C ASP A 784 -5.67 -18.25 -17.66
N MET A 785 -5.52 -18.27 -18.98
CA MET A 785 -6.49 -18.83 -19.93
C MET A 785 -6.40 -20.34 -20.09
N GLU A 786 -5.33 -20.97 -19.61
CA GLU A 786 -5.08 -22.40 -19.77
C GLU A 786 -6.23 -23.30 -19.23
N PRO A 787 -6.87 -23.01 -18.07
CA PRO A 787 -8.04 -23.73 -17.62
C PRO A 787 -9.25 -23.54 -18.55
N MET A 788 -9.41 -22.37 -19.18
CA MET A 788 -10.52 -22.09 -20.09
C MET A 788 -10.39 -22.85 -21.40
N PHE A 789 -9.18 -22.94 -21.95
CA PHE A 789 -8.90 -23.81 -23.11
C PHE A 789 -9.16 -25.28 -22.81
N THR A 790 -8.78 -25.74 -21.61
CA THR A 790 -9.03 -27.12 -21.17
C THR A 790 -10.53 -27.42 -21.09
N LYS A 791 -11.32 -26.50 -20.49
CA LYS A 791 -12.78 -26.61 -20.48
C LYS A 791 -13.37 -26.58 -21.89
N ALA A 792 -12.91 -25.67 -22.75
CA ALA A 792 -13.39 -25.53 -24.11
C ALA A 792 -13.20 -26.83 -24.91
N LEU A 793 -12.01 -27.41 -24.89
CA LEU A 793 -11.71 -28.67 -25.58
C LEU A 793 -12.43 -29.89 -24.99
N ALA A 794 -12.91 -29.80 -23.74
CA ALA A 794 -13.70 -30.85 -23.11
C ALA A 794 -15.21 -30.79 -23.46
N LEU A 795 -15.66 -29.74 -24.16
CA LEU A 795 -17.06 -29.64 -24.58
C LEU A 795 -17.39 -30.73 -25.61
N GLN A 796 -18.56 -31.35 -25.45
CA GLN A 796 -19.03 -32.38 -26.37
C GLN A 796 -19.56 -31.75 -27.67
N GLY A 797 -19.39 -32.46 -28.79
CA GLY A 797 -19.95 -32.06 -30.09
C GLY A 797 -19.25 -30.89 -30.78
N LEU A 798 -18.00 -30.59 -30.43
CA LEU A 798 -17.16 -29.69 -31.22
C LEU A 798 -16.86 -30.33 -32.58
N ASP A 799 -17.02 -29.57 -33.65
CA ASP A 799 -16.56 -30.03 -34.95
C ASP A 799 -15.01 -29.98 -35.01
N THR A 800 -14.44 -30.66 -36.01
CA THR A 800 -12.99 -30.77 -36.18
C THR A 800 -12.34 -29.41 -36.47
N ALA A 801 -13.05 -28.49 -37.12
CA ALA A 801 -12.52 -27.17 -37.47
C ALA A 801 -12.42 -26.25 -36.25
N VAL A 802 -13.45 -26.22 -35.40
CA VAL A 802 -13.49 -25.51 -34.11
C VAL A 802 -12.45 -26.10 -33.17
N THR A 803 -12.33 -27.42 -33.09
CA THR A 803 -11.29 -28.08 -32.26
C THR A 803 -9.88 -27.68 -32.71
N ALA A 804 -9.62 -27.67 -34.01
CA ALA A 804 -8.35 -27.21 -34.57
C ALA A 804 -8.11 -25.72 -34.27
N ALA A 805 -9.12 -24.86 -34.45
CA ALA A 805 -9.02 -23.43 -34.15
C ALA A 805 -8.70 -23.14 -32.67
N ILE A 806 -9.38 -23.83 -31.75
CA ILE A 806 -9.11 -23.72 -30.30
C ILE A 806 -7.69 -24.19 -29.97
N THR A 807 -7.23 -25.27 -30.61
CA THR A 807 -5.87 -25.80 -30.39
C THR A 807 -4.79 -24.82 -30.89
N THR A 808 -5.02 -24.19 -32.05
CA THR A 808 -4.14 -23.13 -32.56
C THR A 808 -4.13 -21.94 -31.61
N GLN A 809 -5.28 -21.43 -31.20
CA GLN A 809 -5.38 -20.32 -30.24
C GLN A 809 -4.67 -20.62 -28.92
N ARG A 810 -4.81 -21.84 -28.38
CA ARG A 810 -4.12 -22.28 -27.17
C ARG A 810 -2.60 -22.29 -27.36
N THR A 811 -2.12 -22.71 -28.53
CA THR A 811 -0.69 -22.74 -28.86
C THR A 811 -0.12 -21.33 -28.97
N ASP A 812 -0.80 -20.44 -29.69
CA ASP A 812 -0.41 -19.03 -29.84
C ASP A 812 -0.42 -18.31 -28.48
N TYR A 813 -1.45 -18.54 -27.68
CA TYR A 813 -1.55 -18.02 -26.32
C TYR A 813 -0.37 -18.47 -25.47
N ARG A 814 -0.08 -19.78 -25.41
CA ARG A 814 1.04 -20.31 -24.63
C ARG A 814 2.38 -19.69 -25.03
N ALA A 815 2.61 -19.46 -26.32
CA ALA A 815 3.83 -18.82 -26.81
C ALA A 815 3.93 -17.35 -26.38
N ALA A 816 2.85 -16.58 -26.57
CA ALA A 816 2.79 -15.17 -26.17
C ALA A 816 2.93 -15.00 -24.64
N TYR A 817 2.22 -15.86 -23.89
CA TYR A 817 2.20 -15.81 -22.44
C TYR A 817 3.53 -16.26 -21.81
N ALA A 818 4.23 -17.24 -22.41
CA ALA A 818 5.59 -17.60 -22.03
C ALA A 818 6.57 -16.42 -22.21
N THR A 819 6.44 -15.69 -23.31
CA THR A 819 7.25 -14.49 -23.59
C THR A 819 7.00 -13.41 -22.52
N MET A 820 5.74 -13.14 -22.18
CA MET A 820 5.39 -12.18 -21.12
C MET A 820 5.92 -12.61 -19.75
N ARG A 821 5.81 -13.89 -19.39
CA ARG A 821 6.38 -14.41 -18.13
C ARG A 821 7.90 -14.20 -18.07
N GLN A 822 8.62 -14.45 -19.15
CA GLN A 822 10.06 -14.22 -19.22
C GLN A 822 10.40 -12.73 -19.02
N GLN A 823 9.67 -11.82 -19.66
CA GLN A 823 9.85 -10.37 -19.49
C GLN A 823 9.56 -9.93 -18.04
N LEU A 824 8.50 -10.46 -17.42
CA LEU A 824 8.17 -10.17 -16.02
C LEU A 824 9.30 -10.62 -15.07
N VAL A 825 9.83 -11.83 -15.27
CA VAL A 825 10.95 -12.37 -14.50
C VAL A 825 12.22 -11.52 -14.66
N GLU A 826 12.49 -11.01 -15.86
CA GLU A 826 13.67 -10.19 -16.14
C GLU A 826 13.60 -8.78 -15.48
N VAL A 827 12.42 -8.16 -15.51
CA VAL A 827 12.21 -6.79 -15.04
C VAL A 827 12.07 -6.73 -13.51
N ARG A 828 11.50 -7.77 -12.91
CA ARG A 828 11.15 -7.78 -11.47
C ARG A 828 12.33 -7.51 -10.53
N PRO A 829 13.49 -8.18 -10.63
CA PRO A 829 14.63 -7.85 -9.77
C PRO A 829 15.15 -6.42 -9.97
N LYS A 830 14.94 -5.81 -11.14
CA LYS A 830 15.31 -4.41 -11.42
C LYS A 830 14.33 -3.42 -10.79
N ALA A 831 13.08 -3.83 -10.52
CA ALA A 831 12.01 -2.99 -9.96
C ALA A 831 12.05 -2.86 -8.43
N VAL A 832 12.98 -3.54 -7.76
CA VAL A 832 13.17 -3.43 -6.31
C VAL A 832 13.91 -2.14 -6.01
N MET A 833 13.33 -1.30 -5.14
CA MET A 833 13.95 -0.03 -4.77
C MET A 833 15.33 -0.27 -4.13
N PRO A 834 16.38 0.41 -4.61
CA PRO A 834 17.67 0.34 -3.95
C PRO A 834 17.54 0.92 -2.54
N SER A 835 18.11 0.23 -1.54
CA SER A 835 18.20 0.78 -0.19
C SER A 835 19.32 1.80 -0.12
N PHE A 836 19.06 2.99 0.43
CA PHE A 836 20.12 3.92 0.81
C PHE A 836 20.80 3.39 2.06
N ASN A 837 21.87 2.63 1.88
CA ASN A 837 22.76 2.30 2.99
C ASN A 837 23.77 3.44 3.04
N GLY A 838 23.71 4.31 4.05
CA GLY A 838 24.60 5.46 4.24
C GLY A 838 26.10 5.15 4.33
N GLY A 839 26.52 3.91 4.06
CA GLY A 839 27.91 3.43 4.01
C GLY A 839 28.38 2.89 2.65
N GLU A 840 27.55 2.83 1.59
CA GLU A 840 28.07 2.46 0.26
C GLU A 840 28.93 3.60 -0.33
N PRO A 841 30.18 3.32 -0.77
CA PRO A 841 31.01 4.29 -1.47
C PRO A 841 30.49 4.49 -2.89
N GLY A 842 29.38 5.21 -3.03
CA GLY A 842 28.82 5.68 -4.28
C GLY A 842 28.42 7.14 -4.13
N SER A 843 28.51 7.93 -5.20
CA SER A 843 28.03 9.31 -5.13
C SER A 843 26.50 9.33 -4.96
N ILE A 844 25.95 10.42 -4.43
CA ILE A 844 24.49 10.62 -4.38
C ILE A 844 23.88 10.49 -5.78
N GLU A 845 24.63 10.87 -6.82
CA GLU A 845 24.21 10.70 -8.21
C GLU A 845 24.04 9.23 -8.59
N ASP A 846 24.92 8.32 -8.11
CA ASP A 846 24.79 6.88 -8.33
C ASP A 846 23.55 6.31 -7.64
N TYR A 847 23.23 6.77 -6.42
CA TYR A 847 22.01 6.38 -5.73
C TYR A 847 20.76 6.87 -6.49
N GLN A 848 20.73 8.15 -6.86
CA GLN A 848 19.63 8.72 -7.65
C GLN A 848 19.46 8.01 -9.00
N ALA A 849 20.56 7.65 -9.68
CA ALA A 849 20.52 6.87 -10.91
C ALA A 849 19.91 5.48 -10.69
N ARG A 850 20.28 4.80 -9.59
CA ARG A 850 19.69 3.50 -9.20
C ARG A 850 18.22 3.61 -8.85
N VAL A 851 17.80 4.65 -8.13
CA VAL A 851 16.39 4.92 -7.82
C VAL A 851 15.59 5.15 -9.11
N ARG A 852 16.09 5.98 -10.03
CA ARG A 852 15.47 6.22 -11.34
C ARG A 852 15.36 4.93 -12.16
N ALA A 853 16.39 4.09 -12.15
CA ALA A 853 16.39 2.79 -12.84
C ALA A 853 15.35 1.83 -12.22
N SER A 854 15.25 1.78 -10.89
CA SER A 854 14.25 0.98 -10.20
C SER A 854 12.83 1.43 -10.51
N GLN A 855 12.57 2.74 -10.44
CA GLN A 855 11.28 3.31 -10.82
C GLN A 855 10.96 2.96 -12.27
N ALA A 856 11.91 3.13 -13.21
CA ALA A 856 11.71 2.76 -14.61
C ALA A 856 11.33 1.28 -14.78
N ALA A 857 11.98 0.38 -14.03
CA ALA A 857 11.64 -1.04 -14.02
C ALA A 857 10.27 -1.31 -13.38
N GLN A 858 9.85 -0.58 -12.34
CA GLN A 858 8.47 -0.64 -11.82
C GLN A 858 7.45 -0.25 -12.89
N ARG A 859 7.73 0.79 -13.68
CA ARG A 859 6.86 1.18 -14.82
C ARG A 859 6.72 0.06 -15.82
N GLN A 860 7.83 -0.59 -16.14
CA GLN A 860 7.83 -1.71 -17.07
C GLN A 860 7.10 -2.92 -16.48
N LEU A 861 7.24 -3.19 -15.19
CA LEU A 861 6.56 -4.29 -14.51
C LEU A 861 5.04 -4.12 -14.52
N GLU A 862 4.53 -2.92 -14.20
CA GLU A 862 3.10 -2.61 -14.26
C GLU A 862 2.53 -2.69 -15.69
N ARG A 863 3.29 -2.21 -16.68
CA ARG A 863 2.91 -2.33 -18.10
C ARG A 863 2.78 -3.81 -18.48
N LEU A 864 3.79 -4.63 -18.20
CA LEU A 864 3.77 -6.06 -18.49
C LEU A 864 2.62 -6.80 -17.79
N LYS A 865 2.27 -6.44 -16.56
CA LYS A 865 1.09 -6.99 -15.87
C LYS A 865 -0.20 -6.62 -16.61
N THR A 866 -0.35 -5.36 -16.99
CA THR A 866 -1.51 -4.87 -17.75
C THR A 866 -1.61 -5.58 -19.11
N ASP A 867 -0.50 -5.70 -19.83
CA ASP A 867 -0.42 -6.35 -21.13
C ASP A 867 -0.76 -7.85 -21.03
N ARG A 868 -0.31 -8.51 -19.96
CA ARG A 868 -0.66 -9.90 -19.63
C ARG A 868 -2.16 -10.07 -19.41
N ASP A 869 -2.77 -9.18 -18.63
CA ASP A 869 -4.19 -9.26 -18.35
C ASP A 869 -5.03 -8.98 -19.62
N GLU A 870 -4.59 -8.05 -20.47
CA GLU A 870 -5.24 -7.77 -21.75
C GLU A 870 -5.07 -8.92 -22.76
N LEU A 871 -3.90 -9.57 -22.80
CA LEU A 871 -3.69 -10.80 -23.58
C LEU A 871 -4.71 -11.87 -23.15
N ASN A 872 -4.80 -12.16 -21.85
CA ASN A 872 -5.73 -13.14 -21.31
C ASN A 872 -7.18 -12.82 -21.71
N ARG A 873 -7.61 -11.57 -21.55
CA ARG A 873 -8.99 -11.14 -21.91
C ARG A 873 -9.26 -11.20 -23.41
N ARG A 874 -8.32 -10.75 -24.24
CA ARG A 874 -8.46 -10.81 -25.70
C ARG A 874 -8.57 -12.25 -26.17
N THR A 875 -7.72 -13.13 -25.65
CA THR A 875 -7.77 -14.56 -25.94
C THR A 875 -9.09 -15.19 -25.46
N MET A 876 -9.63 -14.78 -24.31
CA MET A 876 -10.96 -15.22 -23.86
C MET A 876 -12.05 -14.85 -24.84
N ARG A 877 -12.08 -13.59 -25.31
CA ARG A 877 -13.06 -13.14 -26.30
C ARG A 877 -12.95 -13.92 -27.62
N GLN A 878 -11.73 -14.16 -28.09
CA GLN A 878 -11.49 -14.96 -29.31
C GLN A 878 -11.98 -16.40 -29.13
N LEU A 879 -11.70 -17.01 -27.98
CA LEU A 879 -12.17 -18.36 -27.64
C LEU A 879 -13.70 -18.43 -27.59
N GLN A 880 -14.36 -17.48 -26.91
CA GLN A 880 -15.81 -17.41 -26.82
C GLN A 880 -16.45 -17.20 -28.20
N SER A 881 -15.87 -16.33 -29.04
CA SER A 881 -16.33 -16.13 -30.42
C SER A 881 -16.18 -17.38 -31.27
N THR A 882 -15.14 -18.19 -31.04
CA THR A 882 -14.90 -19.45 -31.77
C THR A 882 -15.89 -20.53 -31.35
N LEU A 883 -16.29 -20.54 -30.07
CA LEU A 883 -17.25 -21.50 -29.51
C LEU A 883 -18.71 -21.15 -29.84
N GLY A 884 -19.03 -19.88 -30.03
CA GLY A 884 -20.41 -19.38 -30.12
C GLY A 884 -21.08 -19.22 -28.74
N GLU A 885 -22.20 -18.49 -28.69
CA GLU A 885 -22.79 -17.98 -27.45
C GLU A 885 -23.21 -19.08 -26.44
N GLU A 886 -23.83 -20.17 -26.91
CA GLU A 886 -24.29 -21.25 -26.02
C GLU A 886 -23.12 -21.99 -25.35
N ARG A 887 -22.06 -22.27 -26.11
CA ARG A 887 -20.88 -23.00 -25.63
C ARG A 887 -19.94 -22.10 -24.83
N ALA A 888 -19.90 -20.81 -25.15
CA ALA A 888 -19.17 -19.80 -24.37
C ALA A 888 -19.68 -19.71 -22.93
N LYS A 889 -21.01 -19.82 -22.70
CA LYS A 889 -21.59 -19.85 -21.34
C LYS A 889 -21.10 -21.04 -20.50
N ALA A 890 -20.79 -22.17 -21.14
CA ALA A 890 -20.33 -23.38 -20.44
C ALA A 890 -18.89 -23.29 -19.93
N ILE A 891 -18.02 -22.50 -20.57
CA ILE A 891 -16.64 -22.31 -20.10
C ILE A 891 -16.53 -21.21 -19.02
N GLY A 892 -17.51 -20.31 -18.96
CA GLY A 892 -17.61 -19.22 -18.00
C GLY A 892 -16.87 -17.95 -18.44
N GLU A 893 -16.56 -17.08 -17.48
CA GLU A 893 -15.74 -15.88 -17.67
C GLU A 893 -14.43 -16.01 -16.90
N LEU A 894 -13.43 -15.21 -17.27
CA LEU A 894 -12.23 -15.08 -16.45
C LEU A 894 -12.59 -14.51 -15.07
N PRO A 895 -11.94 -14.96 -13.98
CA PRO A 895 -12.15 -14.37 -12.67
C PRO A 895 -11.92 -12.86 -12.75
N ALA A 896 -12.89 -12.07 -12.27
CA ALA A 896 -12.67 -10.64 -12.12
C ALA A 896 -11.42 -10.47 -11.25
N GLN A 897 -10.44 -9.72 -11.73
CA GLN A 897 -9.31 -9.35 -10.90
C GLN A 897 -9.89 -8.75 -9.63
N ARG A 898 -9.60 -9.38 -8.49
CA ARG A 898 -9.85 -8.78 -7.20
C ARG A 898 -8.98 -7.52 -7.18
N LYS A 899 -9.53 -6.37 -7.60
CA LYS A 899 -9.09 -5.08 -7.08
C LYS A 899 -9.05 -5.31 -5.58
N ALA A 900 -7.92 -5.05 -4.92
CA ALA A 900 -7.74 -5.20 -3.49
C ALA A 900 -8.83 -4.42 -2.73
N ARG A 901 -10.01 -5.01 -2.64
CA ARG A 901 -11.09 -4.76 -1.72
C ARG A 901 -10.94 -5.91 -0.74
N GLY A 902 -10.85 -5.56 0.55
CA GLY A 902 -10.60 -6.50 1.64
C GLY A 902 -11.35 -7.82 1.45
N LEU A 903 -10.63 -8.91 1.75
CA LEU A 903 -11.07 -10.30 1.62
C LEU A 903 -12.57 -10.48 1.89
N SER A 904 -13.31 -10.88 0.87
CA SER A 904 -14.40 -11.84 1.04
C SER A 904 -14.08 -13.05 0.16
N LEU A 905 -13.94 -14.21 0.80
CA LEU A 905 -13.75 -15.49 0.14
C LEU A 905 -15.14 -16.03 -0.28
N PRO A 906 -15.45 -16.17 -1.57
CA PRO A 906 -16.63 -16.90 -2.02
C PRO A 906 -16.23 -18.37 -2.23
N GLY A 907 -16.71 -19.28 -1.38
CA GLY A 907 -16.36 -20.70 -1.52
C GLY A 907 -16.82 -21.68 -0.45
N LEU A 908 -17.60 -21.29 0.56
CA LEU A 908 -18.28 -22.24 1.45
C LEU A 908 -19.79 -22.10 1.24
N GLY A 909 -20.30 -22.80 0.23
CA GLY A 909 -21.73 -23.05 0.07
C GLY A 909 -22.12 -24.24 0.93
N GLY A 910 -23.05 -24.03 1.87
CA GLY A 910 -23.65 -25.07 2.70
C GLY A 910 -23.50 -24.74 4.19
N GLY A 911 -24.60 -24.37 4.83
CA GLY A 911 -24.63 -23.80 6.18
C GLY A 911 -23.94 -24.66 7.24
N LEU A 912 -22.91 -24.09 7.85
CA LEU A 912 -22.53 -24.34 9.23
C LEU A 912 -21.66 -23.15 9.68
N GLN A 913 -22.24 -22.24 10.47
CA GLN A 913 -21.46 -21.29 11.27
C GLN A 913 -20.75 -22.12 12.34
N ILE A 914 -19.47 -22.38 12.14
CA ILE A 914 -18.60 -22.82 13.23
C ILE A 914 -18.08 -21.55 13.89
N THR A 915 -18.76 -21.16 14.97
CA THR A 915 -18.23 -20.28 16.00
C THR A 915 -17.14 -21.05 16.74
N VAL A 916 -15.94 -20.48 16.87
CA VAL A 916 -14.89 -20.96 17.79
C VAL A 916 -14.52 -19.77 18.65
N PRO A 917 -14.49 -19.95 19.99
CA PRO A 917 -14.85 -18.96 21.00
C PRO A 917 -14.00 -17.70 21.03
#